data_AF-A0A2T6D3H1-F1
#
_entry.id   AF-A0A2T6D3H1-F1
#
_cell.length_a   1.000
_cell.length_b   1.000
_cell.length_c   1.000
_cell.angle_alpha   90.00
_cell.angle_beta   90.00
_cell.angle_gamma   90.00
#
_symmetry.space_group_name_H-M   'P 1'
#
loop_
_entity.id
_entity.type
_entity.pdbx_description
1 polymer ?
#
loop_
_entity_poly.entity_id
_entity_poly.type
_entity_poly.pdbx_seq_one_letter_code
_entity_poly.pdbx_strand_id
1 'polypeptide(L)'
;MRRPFSLFLSVLLGCAGWSMAQTDAPPEREHPTAPDELPPLQESRPRVNGRLQVEFVGATAFPEWRLRESIDRQVREIEKYGLDEPNAYDAGFFLESFYRKNGYADAEVTATITGPWRLRLSVDQGPLVRLGEITVTGNTVYDTETIEKYLLGPTRERFPRIRDVLRLPYVDVDIRSGADLVRRLYAAEGYLDAEVSDPEPDLSDDGTVANIALKITEGIQYRFGTITFDGPLVFPREDLLAAVAEQTKNIFTPGRLLAAERALEDYYRQRGYFTATVRAEGDPMEAKDGVVPVTIQLQPGIKYFFDGVAVTGNSGVKTAFIQRRLASLSGQTYDPARVDRGFRELIDTGLFRNVRITPTPVNGNQLRLDVAVDEAKPREFGIGVGYATYDGGIVSLSYADRNLLGTGRPLTVEAEINQRGYNGQIKYSDPWFLETDYELEVRAYGITRDMRGFTKNELGFRPSIKKDITDHWQVSAFALAEYNRTSNILITPESLVGRESYPLFAIGLTQSLDYRNNKALPTSGYIFTSAVDFAPTGLGSVAYIRGVARFSYYVPITARSSLAIGARGGIISSLTDEALPIDERFFNGGATTVRSFSEYTLGPRDKNGYPLGGEAFTVFNLEYTFPIIGDLFGAVFTDAGNVISDAANFGLEDMRYAIGAGLRYNLPIGSIRLDYGLNPSPRNGEAQGAWNFAIGVAF
;
A
#
# COMPACT_ATOMS: atom_id res chain seq x y z
N MET A 1 5.68 -28.93 -25.37
CA MET A 1 4.48 -29.65 -25.85
C MET A 1 3.26 -28.85 -25.37
N ARG A 2 2.41 -28.37 -26.31
CA ARG A 2 1.11 -27.64 -26.17
C ARG A 2 1.15 -26.29 -25.38
N ARG A 3 1.50 -25.14 -25.98
CA ARG A 3 0.70 -24.17 -26.78
C ARG A 3 -0.56 -23.59 -26.10
N PRO A 4 -0.67 -22.25 -25.91
CA PRO A 4 -1.96 -21.56 -25.76
C PRO A 4 -2.54 -21.20 -27.14
N PHE A 5 -3.87 -21.17 -27.22
CA PHE A 5 -4.64 -20.85 -28.42
C PHE A 5 -5.35 -19.50 -28.23
N SER A 6 -5.11 -18.61 -29.19
CA SER A 6 -5.77 -17.32 -29.41
C SER A 6 -6.88 -17.47 -30.47
N LEU A 7 -8.06 -16.87 -30.23
CA LEU A 7 -9.07 -16.52 -31.24
C LEU A 7 -9.65 -15.15 -30.86
N PHE A 8 -9.39 -14.07 -31.63
CA PHE A 8 -10.11 -13.58 -32.81
C PHE A 8 -11.56 -13.12 -32.56
N LEU A 9 -11.80 -11.80 -32.69
CA LEU A 9 -12.78 -11.30 -33.66
C LEU A 9 -12.49 -9.82 -34.02
N SER A 10 -12.46 -9.57 -35.32
CA SER A 10 -12.23 -8.30 -36.01
C SER A 10 -13.49 -7.91 -36.78
N VAL A 11 -13.88 -6.63 -36.77
CA VAL A 11 -14.77 -6.04 -37.79
C VAL A 11 -14.23 -4.66 -38.19
N LEU A 12 -14.14 -4.49 -39.52
CA LEU A 12 -13.63 -3.36 -40.30
C LEU A 12 -14.76 -2.38 -40.69
N LEU A 13 -14.41 -1.10 -40.86
CA LEU A 13 -14.86 -0.10 -41.86
C LEU A 13 -14.33 1.27 -41.37
N GLY A 14 -13.67 2.16 -42.12
CA GLY A 14 -13.30 2.25 -43.53
C GLY A 14 -13.13 3.74 -43.90
N CYS A 15 -11.96 4.12 -44.40
CA CYS A 15 -11.63 5.22 -45.33
C CYS A 15 -11.86 6.71 -44.97
N ALA A 16 -10.77 7.49 -44.96
CA ALA A 16 -10.45 8.49 -46.02
C ALA A 16 -9.08 9.16 -45.72
N GLY A 17 -8.17 9.14 -46.69
CA GLY A 17 -6.87 9.83 -46.62
C GLY A 17 -6.98 11.31 -46.96
N TRP A 18 -5.82 12.00 -46.96
CA TRP A 18 -5.42 13.09 -47.88
C TRP A 18 -3.90 13.30 -47.74
N SER A 19 -3.30 13.86 -48.79
CA SER A 19 -1.89 13.76 -49.17
C SER A 19 -1.21 15.14 -49.26
N MET A 20 0.13 15.13 -49.15
CA MET A 20 1.16 16.08 -49.64
C MET A 20 1.30 17.47 -48.98
N ALA A 21 2.54 17.82 -48.59
CA ALA A 21 3.40 18.71 -49.40
C ALA A 21 4.83 18.83 -48.81
N GLN A 22 5.83 18.76 -49.69
CA GLN A 22 7.22 19.17 -49.49
C GLN A 22 7.36 20.69 -49.68
N THR A 23 8.31 21.30 -48.97
CA THR A 23 8.93 22.57 -49.36
C THR A 23 10.39 22.60 -48.92
N ASP A 24 11.26 23.00 -49.85
CA ASP A 24 12.72 23.13 -49.74
C ASP A 24 13.17 24.61 -49.56
N ALA A 25 14.45 24.75 -49.14
CA ALA A 25 15.41 25.87 -49.26
C ALA A 25 15.45 26.95 -48.15
N PRO A 26 16.57 27.72 -47.95
CA PRO A 26 17.95 27.67 -48.50
C PRO A 26 19.10 27.75 -47.41
N PRO A 27 20.41 27.84 -47.77
CA PRO A 27 21.54 27.76 -46.82
C PRO A 27 22.17 29.12 -46.46
N GLU A 28 22.81 29.24 -45.28
CA GLU A 28 23.71 30.37 -44.96
C GLU A 28 24.91 30.03 -44.05
N ARG A 29 26.11 30.31 -44.61
CA ARG A 29 27.29 31.02 -44.08
C ARG A 29 28.20 30.45 -42.98
N GLU A 30 29.48 30.77 -43.17
CA GLU A 30 30.71 30.28 -42.52
C GLU A 30 31.26 31.18 -41.39
N HIS A 31 31.85 30.52 -40.37
CA HIS A 31 33.02 30.84 -39.48
C HIS A 31 32.90 31.91 -38.35
N PRO A 32 33.44 31.66 -37.13
CA PRO A 32 34.89 31.44 -36.87
C PRO A 32 35.28 30.37 -35.81
N THR A 33 36.58 30.07 -35.78
CA THR A 33 37.33 29.02 -35.04
C THR A 33 37.83 29.41 -33.63
N ALA A 34 37.98 28.35 -32.79
CA ALA A 34 38.90 28.10 -31.64
C ALA A 34 38.18 27.77 -30.30
N PRO A 35 38.73 26.93 -29.39
CA PRO A 35 39.95 26.09 -29.41
C PRO A 35 39.69 24.57 -29.19
N ASP A 36 40.73 23.75 -29.40
CA ASP A 36 40.81 22.28 -29.32
C ASP A 36 39.74 21.55 -28.49
N GLU A 37 38.89 20.80 -29.20
CA GLU A 37 38.01 19.78 -28.63
C GLU A 37 38.83 18.61 -28.07
N LEU A 38 38.49 18.22 -26.85
CA LEU A 38 38.78 16.89 -26.31
C LEU A 38 38.37 15.81 -27.35
N PRO A 39 39.15 14.74 -27.53
CA PRO A 39 38.81 13.69 -28.49
C PRO A 39 37.40 13.14 -28.20
N PRO A 40 36.55 12.94 -29.21
CA PRO A 40 35.19 12.47 -29.00
C PRO A 40 35.21 11.08 -28.36
N LEU A 41 34.61 10.97 -27.18
CA LEU A 41 34.32 9.69 -26.56
C LEU A 41 33.15 9.01 -27.29
N GLN A 42 33.43 7.78 -27.72
CA GLN A 42 32.53 6.73 -28.22
C GLN A 42 31.97 6.88 -29.65
N GLU A 43 32.71 6.29 -30.59
CA GLU A 43 32.13 5.76 -31.83
C GLU A 43 30.99 4.78 -31.49
N SER A 44 29.78 5.08 -31.95
CA SER A 44 28.65 4.15 -31.88
C SER A 44 28.94 2.94 -32.76
N ARG A 45 29.22 1.77 -32.14
CA ARG A 45 29.45 0.51 -32.85
C ARG A 45 28.25 0.16 -33.76
N PRO A 46 28.45 -0.22 -35.02
CA PRO A 46 27.37 -0.58 -35.93
C PRO A 46 26.60 -1.80 -35.39
N ARG A 47 25.27 -1.77 -35.48
CA ARG A 47 24.43 -2.90 -35.04
C ARG A 47 24.50 -4.04 -36.05
N VAL A 48 24.77 -5.25 -35.58
CA VAL A 48 24.80 -6.46 -36.41
C VAL A 48 23.81 -7.45 -35.83
N ASN A 49 22.68 -7.68 -36.50
CA ASN A 49 21.67 -8.65 -36.03
C ASN A 49 22.09 -10.09 -36.37
N GLY A 50 22.79 -10.75 -35.46
CA GLY A 50 23.10 -12.18 -35.55
C GLY A 50 22.50 -12.99 -34.40
N ARG A 51 22.52 -14.32 -34.54
CA ARG A 51 22.06 -15.25 -33.48
C ARG A 51 23.25 -16.04 -32.96
N LEU A 52 23.64 -15.79 -31.71
CA LEU A 52 24.82 -16.40 -31.11
C LEU A 52 24.54 -17.84 -30.69
N GLN A 53 25.39 -18.76 -31.13
CA GLN A 53 25.44 -20.13 -30.62
C GLN A 53 26.54 -20.21 -29.56
N VAL A 54 26.14 -20.39 -28.29
CA VAL A 54 27.08 -20.62 -27.17
C VAL A 54 27.13 -22.10 -26.84
N GLU A 55 28.33 -22.68 -26.89
CA GLU A 55 28.66 -24.03 -26.47
C GLU A 55 29.40 -23.98 -25.12
N PHE A 56 28.93 -24.73 -24.13
CA PHE A 56 29.61 -24.87 -22.84
C PHE A 56 30.31 -26.24 -22.79
N VAL A 57 31.60 -26.24 -22.42
CA VAL A 57 32.42 -27.46 -22.30
C VAL A 57 32.98 -27.53 -20.88
N GLY A 58 32.96 -28.70 -20.24
CA GLY A 58 33.48 -28.90 -18.88
C GLY A 58 32.54 -28.48 -17.73
N ALA A 59 31.43 -27.81 -18.04
CA ALA A 59 30.45 -27.33 -17.07
C ALA A 59 29.48 -28.44 -16.60
N THR A 60 29.79 -29.10 -15.47
CA THR A 60 28.98 -30.20 -14.91
C THR A 60 28.22 -29.82 -13.64
N ALA A 61 28.66 -28.79 -12.92
CA ALA A 61 28.07 -28.32 -11.66
C ALA A 61 26.64 -27.78 -11.79
N PHE A 62 26.30 -27.20 -12.94
CA PHE A 62 25.01 -26.55 -13.16
C PHE A 62 24.38 -27.00 -14.48
N PRO A 63 23.04 -27.09 -14.54
CA PRO A 63 22.36 -27.35 -15.80
C PRO A 63 22.54 -26.18 -16.78
N GLU A 64 22.60 -26.49 -18.07
CA GLU A 64 22.93 -25.52 -19.13
C GLU A 64 22.06 -24.26 -19.11
N TRP A 65 20.77 -24.38 -18.76
CA TRP A 65 19.86 -23.23 -18.70
C TRP A 65 20.31 -22.17 -17.67
N ARG A 66 20.91 -22.60 -16.54
CA ARG A 66 21.47 -21.70 -15.51
C ARG A 66 22.70 -20.98 -16.02
N LEU A 67 23.55 -21.68 -16.77
CA LEU A 67 24.74 -21.09 -17.38
C LEU A 67 24.34 -20.03 -18.41
N ARG A 68 23.35 -20.33 -19.25
CA ARG A 68 22.80 -19.38 -20.22
C ARG A 68 22.20 -18.16 -19.55
N GLU A 69 21.43 -18.35 -18.48
CA GLU A 69 20.86 -17.25 -17.69
C GLU A 69 21.96 -16.33 -17.12
N SER A 70 23.08 -16.88 -16.64
CA SER A 70 24.16 -16.07 -16.05
C SER A 70 24.89 -15.13 -17.03
N ILE A 71 24.85 -15.42 -18.33
CA ILE A 71 25.52 -14.62 -19.39
C ILE A 71 24.54 -14.01 -20.39
N ASP A 72 23.23 -14.06 -20.11
CA ASP A 72 22.16 -13.66 -21.02
C ASP A 72 22.30 -12.19 -21.49
N ARG A 73 22.81 -11.31 -20.61
CA ARG A 73 23.14 -9.93 -20.99
C ARG A 73 24.27 -9.88 -22.01
N GLN A 74 25.38 -10.59 -21.78
CA GLN A 74 26.54 -10.61 -22.65
C GLN A 74 26.17 -11.22 -24.01
N VAL A 75 25.34 -12.26 -24.02
CA VAL A 75 24.79 -12.85 -25.25
C VAL A 75 24.03 -11.80 -26.06
N ARG A 76 23.13 -11.02 -25.42
CA ARG A 76 22.40 -9.94 -26.11
C ARG A 76 23.29 -8.82 -26.62
N GLU A 77 24.33 -8.47 -25.87
CA GLU A 77 25.30 -7.45 -26.28
C GLU A 77 26.10 -7.93 -27.50
N ILE A 78 26.55 -9.18 -27.51
CA ILE A 78 27.18 -9.83 -28.67
C ILE A 78 26.22 -9.87 -29.88
N GLU A 79 24.97 -10.30 -29.69
CA GLU A 79 23.95 -10.35 -30.76
C GLU A 79 23.58 -8.98 -31.33
N LYS A 80 23.89 -7.90 -30.62
CA LYS A 80 23.61 -6.53 -31.04
C LYS A 80 24.82 -5.85 -31.69
N TYR A 81 26.02 -6.09 -31.17
CA TYR A 81 27.24 -5.36 -31.53
C TYR A 81 28.29 -6.22 -32.25
N GLY A 82 28.06 -7.53 -32.37
CA GLY A 82 28.96 -8.49 -33.01
C GLY A 82 29.75 -9.32 -32.01
N LEU A 83 30.20 -10.50 -32.48
CA LEU A 83 31.10 -11.38 -31.74
C LEU A 83 32.56 -11.00 -32.06
N ASP A 84 33.24 -10.38 -31.10
CA ASP A 84 34.66 -10.04 -31.10
C ASP A 84 35.35 -10.61 -29.84
N GLU A 85 36.68 -10.55 -29.78
CA GLU A 85 37.46 -11.06 -28.64
C GLU A 85 37.06 -10.40 -27.30
N PRO A 86 36.88 -9.06 -27.20
CA PRO A 86 36.43 -8.42 -25.97
C PRO A 86 35.07 -8.93 -25.48
N ASN A 87 34.06 -9.03 -26.36
CA ASN A 87 32.74 -9.49 -25.95
C ASN A 87 32.75 -10.99 -25.57
N ALA A 88 33.57 -11.79 -26.24
CA ALA A 88 33.79 -13.20 -25.89
C ALA A 88 34.46 -13.33 -24.50
N TYR A 89 35.47 -12.50 -24.23
CA TYR A 89 36.15 -12.44 -22.94
C TYR A 89 35.19 -12.02 -21.82
N ASP A 90 34.35 -11.02 -22.04
CA ASP A 90 33.32 -10.61 -21.08
C ASP A 90 32.37 -11.76 -20.75
N ALA A 91 31.85 -12.46 -21.76
CA ALA A 91 31.01 -13.63 -21.54
C ALA A 91 31.71 -14.71 -20.69
N GLY A 92 33.00 -14.94 -20.93
CA GLY A 92 33.83 -15.84 -20.10
C GLY A 92 33.95 -15.34 -18.66
N PHE A 93 34.33 -14.08 -18.46
CA PHE A 93 34.50 -13.45 -17.16
C PHE A 93 33.21 -13.47 -16.31
N PHE A 94 32.05 -13.20 -16.92
CA PHE A 94 30.77 -13.23 -16.21
C PHE A 94 30.35 -14.65 -15.83
N LEU A 95 30.65 -15.65 -16.69
CA LEU A 95 30.43 -17.04 -16.35
C LEU A 95 31.35 -17.49 -15.21
N GLU A 96 32.63 -17.14 -15.26
CA GLU A 96 33.60 -17.40 -14.20
C GLU A 96 33.16 -16.78 -12.87
N SER A 97 32.75 -15.50 -12.91
CA SER A 97 32.18 -14.79 -11.76
C SER A 97 30.92 -15.47 -11.22
N PHE A 98 30.10 -16.07 -12.08
CA PHE A 98 28.93 -16.85 -11.66
C PHE A 98 29.36 -18.10 -10.88
N TYR A 99 30.35 -18.86 -11.36
CA TYR A 99 30.88 -20.03 -10.65
C TYR A 99 31.45 -19.65 -9.28
N ARG A 100 32.32 -18.63 -9.22
CA ARG A 100 32.91 -18.14 -7.96
C ARG A 100 31.85 -17.69 -6.96
N LYS A 101 30.80 -16.99 -7.42
CA LYS A 101 29.65 -16.60 -6.58
C LYS A 101 28.76 -17.77 -6.12
N ASN A 102 28.98 -18.98 -6.63
CA ASN A 102 28.27 -20.19 -6.18
C ASN A 102 29.20 -21.17 -5.44
N GLY A 103 30.39 -20.75 -5.02
CA GLY A 103 31.29 -21.54 -4.17
C GLY A 103 32.43 -22.24 -4.89
N TYR A 104 32.56 -22.06 -6.21
CA TYR A 104 33.64 -22.66 -6.99
C TYR A 104 34.78 -21.64 -7.09
N ALA A 105 35.59 -21.55 -6.04
CA ALA A 105 36.59 -20.49 -5.88
C ALA A 105 37.66 -20.50 -6.98
N ASP A 106 38.10 -21.70 -7.37
CA ASP A 106 39.14 -21.93 -8.38
C ASP A 106 38.59 -22.05 -9.81
N ALA A 107 37.34 -21.63 -10.04
CA ALA A 107 36.77 -21.70 -11.38
C ALA A 107 37.51 -20.76 -12.35
N GLU A 108 37.80 -21.29 -13.54
CA GLU A 108 38.37 -20.60 -14.68
C GLU A 108 37.52 -20.84 -15.93
N VAL A 109 37.27 -19.78 -16.70
CA VAL A 109 36.53 -19.88 -17.96
C VAL A 109 37.32 -19.30 -19.11
N THR A 110 37.68 -20.15 -20.06
CA THR A 110 38.33 -19.74 -21.31
C THR A 110 37.29 -19.57 -22.42
N ALA A 111 37.22 -18.37 -22.99
CA ALA A 111 36.36 -18.06 -24.13
C ALA A 111 37.12 -18.24 -25.46
N THR A 112 36.52 -18.95 -26.42
CA THR A 112 37.09 -19.18 -27.76
C THR A 112 36.04 -19.00 -28.85
N ILE A 113 36.33 -18.18 -29.85
CA ILE A 113 35.47 -17.99 -31.03
C ILE A 113 35.74 -19.15 -32.00
N THR A 114 34.75 -20.00 -32.26
CA THR A 114 34.89 -21.21 -33.08
C THR A 114 34.29 -21.08 -34.48
N GLY A 115 33.69 -19.94 -34.79
CA GLY A 115 33.14 -19.62 -36.10
C GLY A 115 32.27 -18.35 -36.07
N PRO A 116 31.65 -17.98 -37.21
CA PRO A 116 30.72 -16.87 -37.26
C PRO A 116 29.56 -17.13 -36.29
N TRP A 117 29.38 -16.24 -35.32
CA TRP A 117 28.34 -16.37 -34.29
C TRP A 117 28.42 -17.66 -33.46
N ARG A 118 29.63 -18.24 -33.30
CA ARG A 118 29.85 -19.41 -32.44
C ARG A 118 30.89 -19.12 -31.37
N LEU A 119 30.47 -19.17 -30.11
CA LEU A 119 31.30 -18.97 -28.94
C LEU A 119 31.37 -20.27 -28.13
N ARG A 120 32.57 -20.75 -27.85
CA ARG A 120 32.80 -21.85 -26.91
C ARG A 120 33.32 -21.28 -25.60
N LEU A 121 32.67 -21.63 -24.49
CA LEU A 121 33.11 -21.34 -23.13
C LEU A 121 33.56 -22.65 -22.49
N SER A 122 34.88 -22.81 -22.36
CA SER A 122 35.50 -23.97 -21.70
C SER A 122 35.66 -23.65 -20.22
N VAL A 123 34.99 -24.42 -19.37
CA VAL A 123 34.94 -24.21 -17.92
C VAL A 123 35.78 -25.28 -17.25
N ASP A 124 36.82 -24.85 -16.53
CA ASP A 124 37.38 -25.62 -15.42
C ASP A 124 36.70 -25.12 -14.14
N GLN A 125 35.80 -25.92 -13.59
CA GLN A 125 34.96 -25.47 -12.48
C GLN A 125 35.64 -25.63 -11.11
N GLY A 126 36.69 -26.45 -10.99
CA GLY A 126 37.26 -26.81 -9.69
C GLY A 126 36.27 -27.49 -8.72
N PRO A 127 36.69 -27.76 -7.47
CA PRO A 127 35.81 -28.27 -6.43
C PRO A 127 34.87 -27.18 -5.87
N LEU A 128 33.74 -27.60 -5.30
CA LEU A 128 32.91 -26.72 -4.48
C LEU A 128 33.60 -26.52 -3.12
N VAL A 129 34.00 -25.29 -2.83
CA VAL A 129 34.62 -24.90 -1.56
C VAL A 129 33.55 -24.50 -0.56
N ARG A 130 33.58 -25.07 0.64
CA ARG A 130 32.67 -24.74 1.75
C ARG A 130 33.38 -23.92 2.81
N LEU A 131 32.61 -23.13 3.55
CA LEU A 131 33.11 -22.47 4.75
C LEU A 131 33.44 -23.50 5.84
N GLY A 132 34.66 -23.42 6.34
CA GLY A 132 35.16 -24.20 7.47
C GLY A 132 35.06 -23.41 8.78
N GLU A 133 36.09 -23.54 9.62
CA GLU A 133 36.20 -22.83 10.88
C GLU A 133 36.47 -21.33 10.65
N ILE A 134 35.82 -20.48 11.47
CA ILE A 134 36.06 -19.03 11.48
C ILE A 134 36.75 -18.68 12.79
N THR A 135 37.97 -18.20 12.70
CA THR A 135 38.76 -17.77 13.86
C THR A 135 38.85 -16.25 13.86
N VAL A 136 38.24 -15.62 14.86
CA VAL A 136 38.36 -14.17 15.08
C VAL A 136 39.33 -13.93 16.25
N THR A 137 40.27 -13.02 16.06
CA THR A 137 41.24 -12.64 17.11
C THR A 137 41.27 -11.13 17.30
N GLY A 138 41.49 -10.70 18.55
CA GLY A 138 41.60 -9.28 18.91
C GLY A 138 40.26 -8.56 19.13
N ASN A 139 39.13 -9.27 19.05
CA ASN A 139 37.81 -8.74 19.42
C ASN A 139 37.57 -8.85 20.93
N THR A 140 37.44 -7.71 21.61
CA THR A 140 37.10 -7.60 23.03
C THR A 140 35.83 -6.78 23.28
N VAL A 141 35.49 -5.88 22.35
CA VAL A 141 34.28 -5.05 22.37
C VAL A 141 33.06 -5.85 21.94
N TYR A 142 33.19 -6.67 20.91
CA TYR A 142 32.12 -7.53 20.40
C TYR A 142 32.49 -9.00 20.55
N ASP A 143 31.50 -9.82 20.93
CA ASP A 143 31.66 -11.27 20.92
C ASP A 143 31.86 -11.80 19.48
N THR A 144 32.50 -12.97 19.39
CA THR A 144 32.84 -13.59 18.12
C THR A 144 31.60 -13.92 17.29
N GLU A 145 30.48 -14.31 17.92
CA GLU A 145 29.23 -14.63 17.22
C GLU A 145 28.66 -13.41 16.48
N THR A 146 28.77 -12.23 17.08
CA THR A 146 28.39 -10.97 16.45
C THR A 146 29.27 -10.68 15.25
N ILE A 147 30.59 -10.81 15.38
CA ILE A 147 31.52 -10.59 14.26
C ILE A 147 31.24 -11.57 13.12
N GLU A 148 31.05 -12.85 13.42
CA GLU A 148 30.69 -13.88 12.44
C GLU A 148 29.38 -13.57 11.73
N LYS A 149 28.37 -13.06 12.45
CA LYS A 149 27.09 -12.69 11.87
C LYS A 149 27.25 -11.60 10.80
N TYR A 150 28.07 -10.58 11.04
CA TYR A 150 28.34 -9.52 10.07
C TYR A 150 29.23 -10.01 8.92
N LEU A 151 30.28 -10.78 9.25
CA LEU A 151 31.19 -11.37 8.27
C LEU A 151 30.46 -12.28 7.28
N LEU A 152 29.51 -13.09 7.75
CA LEU A 152 28.74 -14.03 6.93
C LEU A 152 27.45 -13.44 6.37
N GLY A 153 27.12 -12.18 6.67
CA GLY A 153 25.88 -11.52 6.25
C GLY A 153 25.62 -11.64 4.75
N PRO A 154 26.55 -11.19 3.88
CA PRO A 154 26.40 -11.29 2.42
C PRO A 154 26.25 -12.73 1.92
N THR A 155 27.00 -13.68 2.48
CA THR A 155 26.91 -15.11 2.11
C THR A 155 25.55 -15.72 2.51
N ARG A 156 25.03 -15.37 3.69
CA ARG A 156 23.72 -15.83 4.18
C ARG A 156 22.56 -15.24 3.37
N GLU A 157 22.68 -13.99 2.95
CA GLU A 157 21.70 -13.37 2.04
C GLU A 157 21.67 -14.07 0.68
N ARG A 158 22.84 -14.48 0.18
CA ARG A 158 22.96 -15.26 -1.06
C ARG A 158 22.37 -16.67 -0.93
N PHE A 159 22.56 -17.33 0.22
CA PHE A 159 22.13 -18.71 0.47
C PHE A 159 21.16 -18.85 1.65
N PRO A 160 19.96 -18.22 1.63
CA PRO A 160 19.09 -18.10 2.80
C PRO A 160 18.45 -19.44 3.25
N ARG A 161 18.54 -20.49 2.42
CA ARG A 161 18.00 -21.83 2.71
C ARG A 161 18.98 -22.73 3.46
N ILE A 162 20.27 -22.37 3.50
CA ILE A 162 21.30 -23.15 4.18
C ILE A 162 21.47 -22.58 5.58
N ARG A 163 20.99 -23.32 6.59
CA ARG A 163 21.04 -22.87 7.99
C ARG A 163 22.36 -23.20 8.69
N ASP A 164 23.01 -24.27 8.24
CA ASP A 164 24.26 -24.78 8.81
C ASP A 164 25.44 -24.06 8.17
N VAL A 165 26.26 -23.38 8.98
CA VAL A 165 27.38 -22.56 8.51
C VAL A 165 28.43 -23.40 7.80
N LEU A 166 28.70 -24.61 8.29
CA LEU A 166 29.67 -25.55 7.69
C LEU A 166 29.21 -26.11 6.34
N ARG A 167 27.97 -25.83 5.94
CA ARG A 167 27.42 -26.18 4.62
C ARG A 167 27.33 -24.99 3.68
N LEU A 168 27.66 -23.78 4.14
CA LEU A 168 27.64 -22.60 3.29
C LEU A 168 28.80 -22.67 2.27
N PRO A 169 28.56 -22.33 0.99
CA PRO A 169 29.62 -22.16 0.02
C PRO A 169 30.55 -20.99 0.41
N TYR A 170 31.86 -21.16 0.23
CA TYR A 170 32.83 -20.07 0.38
C TYR A 170 32.78 -19.15 -0.84
N VAL A 171 32.56 -17.86 -0.61
CA VAL A 171 32.51 -16.84 -1.67
C VAL A 171 33.39 -15.67 -1.24
N ASP A 172 34.59 -15.57 -1.81
CA ASP A 172 35.62 -14.57 -1.44
C ASP A 172 35.07 -13.13 -1.40
N VAL A 173 34.35 -12.72 -2.45
CA VAL A 173 33.76 -11.37 -2.52
C VAL A 173 32.76 -11.10 -1.39
N ASP A 174 32.01 -12.12 -0.94
CA ASP A 174 31.04 -11.98 0.13
C ASP A 174 31.76 -11.86 1.49
N ILE A 175 32.82 -12.63 1.71
CA ILE A 175 33.61 -12.60 2.95
C ILE A 175 34.38 -11.29 3.09
N ARG A 176 34.98 -10.78 2.00
CA ARG A 176 35.59 -9.44 1.99
C ARG A 176 34.58 -8.34 2.26
N SER A 177 33.40 -8.41 1.62
CA SER A 177 32.29 -7.48 1.90
C SER A 177 31.84 -7.58 3.37
N GLY A 178 31.83 -8.78 3.93
CA GLY A 178 31.56 -9.03 5.35
C GLY A 178 32.59 -8.40 6.27
N ALA A 179 33.88 -8.51 5.96
CA ALA A 179 34.95 -7.87 6.73
C ALA A 179 34.81 -6.34 6.71
N ASP A 180 34.41 -5.75 5.59
CA ASP A 180 34.06 -4.33 5.51
C ASP A 180 32.85 -3.96 6.36
N LEU A 181 31.83 -4.83 6.46
CA LEU A 181 30.70 -4.63 7.36
C LEU A 181 31.13 -4.67 8.83
N VAL A 182 32.06 -5.57 9.18
CA VAL A 182 32.67 -5.59 10.52
C VAL A 182 33.44 -4.29 10.79
N ARG A 183 34.24 -3.79 9.84
CA ARG A 183 34.93 -2.49 9.98
C ARG A 183 33.94 -1.35 10.21
N ARG A 184 32.82 -1.34 9.46
CA ARG A 184 31.74 -0.35 9.62
C ARG A 184 31.00 -0.48 10.95
N LEU A 185 30.86 -1.68 11.50
CA LEU A 185 30.28 -1.91 12.83
C LEU A 185 31.10 -1.21 13.92
N TYR A 186 32.43 -1.35 13.89
CA TYR A 186 33.32 -0.65 14.82
C TYR A 186 33.26 0.87 14.63
N ALA A 187 33.35 1.36 13.38
CA ALA A 187 33.27 2.79 13.08
C ALA A 187 31.93 3.41 13.52
N ALA A 188 30.82 2.66 13.43
CA ALA A 188 29.50 3.11 13.88
C ALA A 188 29.40 3.30 15.41
N GLU A 189 30.24 2.60 16.16
CA GLU A 189 30.37 2.75 17.62
C GLU A 189 31.62 3.55 18.04
N GLY A 190 32.18 4.33 17.11
CA GLY A 190 33.23 5.32 17.36
C GLY A 190 34.63 4.76 17.54
N TYR A 191 34.87 3.52 17.13
CA TYR A 191 36.22 2.96 16.99
C TYR A 191 36.74 3.29 15.60
N LEU A 192 37.18 4.53 15.40
CA LEU A 192 37.54 5.06 14.08
C LEU A 192 38.90 4.54 13.57
N ASP A 193 39.78 4.15 14.49
CA ASP A 193 41.09 3.55 14.20
C ASP A 193 41.02 2.02 14.14
N ALA A 194 39.81 1.44 14.12
CA ALA A 194 39.65 0.00 14.08
C ALA A 194 40.16 -0.55 12.74
N GLU A 195 41.14 -1.43 12.82
CA GLU A 195 41.68 -2.15 11.68
C GLU A 195 41.14 -3.58 11.67
N VAL A 196 40.55 -3.96 10.55
CA VAL A 196 40.10 -5.33 10.27
C VAL A 196 40.95 -5.84 9.13
N SER A 197 41.70 -6.92 9.37
CA SER A 197 42.56 -7.53 8.36
C SER A 197 41.73 -8.02 7.18
N ASP A 198 42.35 -8.07 6.00
CA ASP A 198 41.74 -8.77 4.88
C ASP A 198 41.60 -10.26 5.25
N PRO A 199 40.44 -10.87 4.99
CA PRO A 199 40.23 -12.29 5.26
C PRO A 199 41.01 -13.10 4.23
N GLU A 200 42.00 -13.87 4.70
CA GLU A 200 42.75 -14.81 3.88
C GLU A 200 42.23 -16.24 4.16
N PRO A 201 41.75 -16.97 3.14
CA PRO A 201 41.28 -18.34 3.33
C PRO A 201 42.47 -19.30 3.46
N ASP A 202 42.47 -20.10 4.51
CA ASP A 202 43.33 -21.28 4.63
C ASP A 202 42.57 -22.50 4.08
N LEU A 203 42.99 -22.99 2.92
CA LEU A 203 42.36 -24.10 2.24
C LEU A 203 42.81 -25.44 2.85
N SER A 204 41.86 -26.24 3.28
CA SER A 204 42.04 -27.58 3.84
C SER A 204 41.22 -28.62 3.08
N ASP A 205 41.38 -29.90 3.43
CA ASP A 205 40.70 -31.04 2.80
C ASP A 205 40.80 -31.02 1.27
N ASP A 206 42.04 -31.05 0.77
CA ASP A 206 42.38 -31.03 -0.67
C ASP A 206 41.74 -29.86 -1.44
N GLY A 207 41.55 -28.71 -0.77
CA GLY A 207 41.00 -27.49 -1.37
C GLY A 207 39.47 -27.39 -1.32
N THR A 208 38.78 -28.25 -0.57
CA THR A 208 37.31 -28.27 -0.49
C THR A 208 36.73 -27.50 0.69
N VAL A 209 37.56 -27.10 1.66
CA VAL A 209 37.15 -26.35 2.86
C VAL A 209 38.03 -25.12 3.04
N ALA A 210 37.42 -23.94 3.20
CA ALA A 210 38.10 -22.68 3.47
C ALA A 210 37.90 -22.26 4.92
N ASN A 211 38.96 -22.33 5.73
CA ASN A 211 38.98 -21.77 7.08
C ASN A 211 39.33 -20.27 7.00
N ILE A 212 38.62 -19.44 7.74
CA ILE A 212 38.77 -17.98 7.67
C ILE A 212 39.37 -17.47 8.97
N ALA A 213 40.52 -16.79 8.87
CA ALA A 213 41.10 -16.05 9.99
C ALA A 213 40.85 -14.55 9.82
N LEU A 214 40.25 -13.92 10.83
CA LEU A 214 40.03 -12.48 10.87
C LEU A 214 40.72 -11.88 12.09
N LYS A 215 41.71 -11.01 11.86
CA LYS A 215 42.41 -10.28 12.92
C LYS A 215 41.85 -8.87 13.02
N ILE A 216 41.48 -8.46 14.23
CA ILE A 216 40.91 -7.15 14.52
C ILE A 216 41.82 -6.42 15.51
N THR A 217 42.17 -5.17 15.19
CA THR A 217 42.76 -4.22 16.11
C THR A 217 41.69 -3.15 16.40
N GLU A 218 41.06 -3.19 17.57
CA GLU A 218 39.85 -2.38 17.83
C GLU A 218 40.13 -0.88 17.98
N GLY A 219 41.35 -0.49 18.33
CA GLY A 219 41.70 0.92 18.59
C GLY A 219 41.02 1.48 19.85
N ILE A 220 40.96 2.80 19.96
CA ILE A 220 40.25 3.49 21.05
C ILE A 220 38.86 3.95 20.61
N GLN A 221 37.95 4.08 21.57
CA GLN A 221 36.63 4.65 21.31
C GLN A 221 36.65 6.18 21.45
N TYR A 222 36.24 6.87 20.40
CA TYR A 222 36.13 8.33 20.40
C TYR A 222 34.82 8.80 21.02
N ARG A 223 34.87 9.92 21.75
CA ARG A 223 33.74 10.57 22.43
C ARG A 223 33.70 12.05 22.13
N PHE A 224 32.51 12.64 22.15
CA PHE A 224 32.36 14.08 21.99
C PHE A 224 32.99 14.83 23.17
N GLY A 225 33.79 15.84 22.85
CA GLY A 225 34.42 16.74 23.80
C GLY A 225 33.69 18.05 23.98
N THR A 226 34.45 19.11 24.24
CA THR A 226 33.88 20.46 24.38
C THR A 226 33.37 20.93 23.02
N ILE A 227 32.10 21.37 23.00
CA ILE A 227 31.48 21.99 21.84
C ILE A 227 31.62 23.50 21.93
N THR A 228 32.27 24.08 20.92
CA THR A 228 32.42 25.53 20.72
C THR A 228 31.55 25.96 19.55
N PHE A 229 30.89 27.11 19.70
CA PHE A 229 30.12 27.72 18.62
C PHE A 229 30.87 28.95 18.14
N ASP A 230 31.09 29.03 16.83
CA ASP A 230 31.71 30.16 16.16
C ASP A 230 30.67 30.86 15.27
N GLY A 231 30.64 32.20 15.29
CA GLY A 231 29.65 33.02 14.61
C GLY A 231 28.59 33.68 15.52
N PRO A 232 27.65 34.44 14.93
CA PRO A 232 26.66 35.21 15.69
C PRO A 232 25.63 34.31 16.37
N LEU A 233 25.62 34.34 17.71
CA LEU A 233 24.66 33.61 18.54
C LEU A 233 23.33 34.35 18.63
N VAL A 234 22.36 33.90 17.83
CA VAL A 234 20.98 34.41 17.86
C VAL A 234 20.14 33.77 18.98
N PHE A 235 20.56 32.59 19.45
CA PHE A 235 19.97 31.89 20.59
C PHE A 235 21.02 31.70 21.70
N PRO A 236 20.59 31.56 22.96
CA PRO A 236 21.47 31.22 24.07
C PRO A 236 22.27 29.94 23.78
N ARG A 237 23.53 29.92 24.21
CA ARG A 237 24.41 28.74 24.06
C ARG A 237 23.78 27.47 24.64
N GLU A 238 23.08 27.61 25.75
CA GLU A 238 22.41 26.51 26.46
C GLU A 238 21.36 25.82 25.57
N ASP A 239 20.58 26.61 24.82
CA ASP A 239 19.56 26.09 23.90
C ASP A 239 20.20 25.37 22.71
N LEU A 240 21.32 25.89 22.19
CA LEU A 240 22.04 25.27 21.09
C LEU A 240 22.71 23.95 21.52
N LEU A 241 23.25 23.89 22.74
CA LEU A 241 23.75 22.63 23.32
C LEU A 241 22.63 21.63 23.53
N ALA A 242 21.47 22.08 24.01
CA ALA A 242 20.29 21.22 24.17
C ALA A 242 19.80 20.65 22.83
N ALA A 243 19.84 21.45 21.75
CA ALA A 243 19.42 21.04 20.41
C ALA A 243 20.27 19.91 19.81
N VAL A 244 21.56 19.79 20.19
CA VAL A 244 22.47 18.71 19.75
C VAL A 244 22.73 17.66 20.81
N ALA A 245 22.10 17.77 21.98
CA ALA A 245 22.43 16.94 23.13
C ALA A 245 22.26 15.45 22.84
N GLU A 246 21.22 15.06 22.11
CA GLU A 246 20.97 13.66 21.76
C GLU A 246 22.09 13.05 20.91
N GLN A 247 22.55 13.79 19.89
CA GLN A 247 23.58 13.35 18.95
C GLN A 247 24.96 13.36 19.61
N THR A 248 25.20 14.29 20.54
CA THR A 248 26.52 14.58 21.14
C THR A 248 26.73 14.02 22.55
N LYS A 249 25.74 13.35 23.15
CA LYS A 249 25.82 12.85 24.54
C LYS A 249 26.94 11.82 24.79
N ASN A 250 27.31 11.04 23.78
CA ASN A 250 28.09 9.83 23.94
C ASN A 250 29.27 9.77 22.93
N ILE A 251 29.31 8.67 22.17
CA ILE A 251 30.32 8.27 21.21
C ILE A 251 30.39 9.28 20.07
N PHE A 252 31.61 9.65 19.70
CA PHE A 252 31.87 10.45 18.51
C PHE A 252 31.90 9.56 17.27
N THR A 253 31.09 9.89 16.28
CA THR A 253 31.19 9.34 14.93
C THR A 253 30.94 10.44 13.91
N PRO A 254 31.53 10.35 12.70
CA PRO A 254 31.23 11.28 11.61
C PRO A 254 29.73 11.40 11.30
N GLY A 255 28.99 10.28 11.40
CA GLY A 255 27.54 10.26 11.21
C GLY A 255 26.78 11.05 12.28
N ARG A 256 27.18 10.95 13.56
CA ARG A 256 26.58 11.73 14.65
C ARG A 256 26.94 13.21 14.58
N LEU A 257 28.17 13.53 14.15
CA LEU A 257 28.60 14.92 13.92
C LEU A 257 27.72 15.59 12.84
N LEU A 258 27.51 14.90 11.71
CA LEU A 258 26.62 15.36 10.65
C LEU A 258 25.15 15.45 11.12
N ALA A 259 24.71 14.53 11.99
CA ALA A 259 23.37 14.60 12.57
C ALA A 259 23.21 15.81 13.50
N ALA A 260 24.24 16.17 14.28
CA ALA A 260 24.26 17.35 15.13
C ALA A 260 24.24 18.65 14.29
N GLU A 261 25.00 18.69 13.19
CA GLU A 261 24.96 19.78 12.21
C GLU A 261 23.54 20.01 11.68
N ARG A 262 22.90 18.95 11.18
CA ARG A 262 21.51 19.01 10.68
C ARG A 262 20.51 19.39 11.76
N ALA A 263 20.65 18.85 12.97
CA ALA A 263 19.75 19.17 14.08
C ALA A 263 19.78 20.66 14.45
N LEU A 264 20.96 21.29 14.41
CA LEU A 264 21.07 22.73 14.59
C LEU A 264 20.51 23.50 13.40
N GLU A 265 20.81 23.10 12.17
CA GLU A 265 20.24 23.74 10.98
C GLU A 265 18.70 23.73 11.05
N ASP A 266 18.10 22.59 11.37
CA ASP A 266 16.67 22.43 11.59
C ASP A 266 16.17 23.28 12.77
N TYR A 267 16.91 23.34 13.88
CA TYR A 267 16.56 24.17 15.03
C TYR A 267 16.41 25.66 14.66
N TYR A 268 17.32 26.17 13.82
CA TYR A 268 17.26 27.53 13.28
C TYR A 268 16.10 27.68 12.28
N ARG A 269 15.97 26.74 11.33
CA ARG A 269 14.94 26.81 10.27
C ARG A 269 13.52 26.74 10.83
N GLN A 270 13.25 25.92 11.84
CA GLN A 270 11.96 25.85 12.56
C GLN A 270 11.59 27.15 13.27
N ARG A 271 12.55 28.04 13.52
CA ARG A 271 12.35 29.34 14.17
C ARG A 271 12.37 30.51 13.19
N GLY A 272 12.36 30.23 11.89
CA GLY A 272 12.25 31.22 10.82
C GLY A 272 13.54 31.54 10.07
N TYR A 273 14.67 30.95 10.44
CA TYR A 273 15.95 31.25 9.80
C TYR A 273 16.16 30.38 8.57
N PHE A 274 15.42 30.69 7.49
CA PHE A 274 15.36 29.86 6.27
C PHE A 274 16.73 29.58 5.63
N THR A 275 17.61 30.59 5.63
CA THR A 275 18.95 30.55 5.02
C THR A 275 20.05 30.17 6.01
N ALA A 276 19.69 29.63 7.18
CA ALA A 276 20.68 29.24 8.18
C ALA A 276 21.58 28.14 7.62
N THR A 277 22.89 28.30 7.75
CA THR A 277 23.86 27.24 7.47
C THR A 277 24.65 26.94 8.73
N VAL A 278 24.87 25.64 8.95
CA VAL A 278 25.64 25.12 10.08
C VAL A 278 26.70 24.21 9.51
N ARG A 279 27.92 24.29 10.04
CA ARG A 279 29.01 23.39 9.69
C ARG A 279 29.69 22.91 10.96
N ALA A 280 29.71 21.59 11.19
CA ALA A 280 30.33 21.00 12.36
C ALA A 280 31.63 20.29 11.97
N GLU A 281 32.71 20.64 12.65
CA GLU A 281 34.04 20.07 12.43
C GLU A 281 34.57 19.47 13.73
N GLY A 282 35.12 18.26 13.63
CA GLY A 282 35.76 17.55 14.73
C GLY A 282 36.77 16.56 14.17
N ASP A 283 38.05 16.76 14.52
CA ASP A 283 39.15 15.93 14.04
C ASP A 283 39.57 14.92 15.14
N PRO A 284 39.43 13.61 14.90
CA PRO A 284 39.93 12.58 15.81
C PRO A 284 41.42 12.72 16.13
N MET A 285 42.24 13.30 15.24
CA MET A 285 43.67 13.52 15.49
C MET A 285 43.96 14.57 16.57
N GLU A 286 42.99 15.47 16.82
CA GLU A 286 43.08 16.47 17.89
C GLU A 286 42.54 15.95 19.24
N ALA A 287 42.09 14.69 19.28
CA ALA A 287 41.52 14.10 20.48
C ALA A 287 42.56 13.96 21.60
N LYS A 288 42.14 14.29 22.83
CA LYS A 288 42.90 13.98 24.05
C LYS A 288 42.18 12.90 24.82
N ASP A 289 42.86 11.78 25.08
CA ASP A 289 42.27 10.62 25.77
C ASP A 289 40.97 10.10 25.10
N GLY A 290 40.91 10.13 23.77
CA GLY A 290 39.73 9.73 22.99
C GLY A 290 38.60 10.77 22.97
N VAL A 291 38.80 11.96 23.53
CA VAL A 291 37.79 13.04 23.56
C VAL A 291 38.06 14.05 22.44
N VAL A 292 37.17 14.11 21.45
CA VAL A 292 37.29 14.93 20.24
C VAL A 292 36.70 16.33 20.48
N PRO A 293 37.48 17.42 20.42
CA PRO A 293 36.92 18.77 20.44
C PRO A 293 36.08 19.02 19.17
N VAL A 294 34.95 19.71 19.31
CA VAL A 294 34.05 20.00 18.17
C VAL A 294 33.80 21.49 18.08
N THR A 295 34.02 22.04 16.88
CA THR A 295 33.70 23.44 16.55
C THR A 295 32.54 23.48 15.58
N ILE A 296 31.51 24.25 15.90
CA ILE A 296 30.32 24.43 15.07
C ILE A 296 30.28 25.87 14.58
N GLN A 297 30.47 26.06 13.28
CA GLN A 297 30.34 27.36 12.62
C GLN A 297 28.87 27.62 12.29
N LEU A 298 28.37 28.79 12.69
CA LEU A 298 26.98 29.20 12.55
C LEU A 298 26.86 30.42 11.66
N GLN A 299 26.01 30.34 10.63
CA GLN A 299 25.56 31.49 9.85
C GLN A 299 24.03 31.52 9.81
N PRO A 300 23.37 32.11 10.83
CA PRO A 300 21.91 32.06 10.97
C PRO A 300 21.14 32.80 9.87
N GLY A 301 21.72 33.86 9.28
CA GLY A 301 20.99 34.74 8.36
C GLY A 301 19.89 35.56 9.06
N ILE A 302 18.82 35.87 8.33
CA ILE A 302 17.66 36.65 8.83
C ILE A 302 16.43 35.77 9.05
N LYS A 303 15.48 36.26 9.83
CA LYS A 303 14.21 35.59 10.10
C LYS A 303 13.19 35.89 8.99
N TYR A 304 12.65 34.85 8.35
CA TYR A 304 11.69 34.91 7.26
C TYR A 304 10.24 34.66 7.70
N PHE A 305 9.31 35.27 6.98
CA PHE A 305 7.87 35.11 7.11
C PHE A 305 7.27 34.69 5.77
N PHE A 306 6.24 33.85 5.80
CA PHE A 306 5.51 33.49 4.59
C PHE A 306 4.75 34.71 4.06
N ASP A 307 4.83 34.95 2.75
CA ASP A 307 4.11 36.02 2.08
C ASP A 307 2.86 35.48 1.37
N GLY A 308 3.08 34.72 0.30
CA GLY A 308 1.99 34.14 -0.50
C GLY A 308 2.40 32.89 -1.26
N VAL A 309 1.52 32.46 -2.16
CA VAL A 309 1.65 31.21 -2.90
C VAL A 309 1.53 31.48 -4.40
N ALA A 310 2.57 31.12 -5.15
CA ALA A 310 2.53 31.08 -6.61
C ALA A 310 2.36 29.63 -7.07
N VAL A 311 1.41 29.37 -7.96
CA VAL A 311 1.08 28.01 -8.38
C VAL A 311 1.35 27.85 -9.86
N THR A 312 1.96 26.74 -10.26
CA THR A 312 2.19 26.36 -11.66
C THR A 312 1.86 24.90 -11.90
N GLY A 313 1.50 24.55 -13.14
CA GLY A 313 1.16 23.17 -13.53
C GLY A 313 -0.30 22.77 -13.29
N ASN A 314 -1.10 23.61 -12.63
CA ASN A 314 -2.53 23.38 -12.46
C ASN A 314 -3.33 23.86 -13.68
N SER A 315 -3.91 22.93 -14.44
CA SER A 315 -4.72 23.22 -15.64
C SER A 315 -6.21 22.92 -15.43
N GLY A 316 -6.55 21.89 -14.66
CA GLY A 316 -7.93 21.54 -14.30
C GLY A 316 -8.32 21.97 -12.88
N VAL A 317 -7.40 21.94 -11.93
CA VAL A 317 -7.61 22.41 -10.56
C VAL A 317 -7.49 23.94 -10.50
N LYS A 318 -8.44 24.61 -9.86
CA LYS A 318 -8.39 26.07 -9.72
C LYS A 318 -7.21 26.49 -8.84
N THR A 319 -6.48 27.53 -9.25
CA THR A 319 -5.38 28.10 -8.44
C THR A 319 -5.83 28.47 -7.02
N ALA A 320 -7.05 29.04 -6.91
CA ALA A 320 -7.65 29.40 -5.62
C ALA A 320 -7.83 28.20 -4.67
N PHE A 321 -8.02 26.98 -5.20
CA PHE A 321 -8.06 25.77 -4.39
C PHE A 321 -6.75 25.61 -3.61
N ILE A 322 -5.63 25.54 -4.34
CA ILE A 322 -4.29 25.34 -3.78
C ILE A 322 -3.92 26.47 -2.83
N GLN A 323 -4.19 27.71 -3.23
CA GLN A 323 -3.91 28.90 -2.40
C GLN A 323 -4.65 28.87 -1.07
N ARG A 324 -5.92 28.45 -1.03
CA ARG A 324 -6.70 28.40 0.22
C ARG A 324 -6.14 27.40 1.23
N ARG A 325 -5.65 26.23 0.80
CA ARG A 325 -5.06 25.22 1.71
C ARG A 325 -3.80 25.76 2.40
N LEU A 326 -3.03 26.56 1.68
CA LEU A 326 -1.79 27.15 2.19
C LEU A 326 -1.99 28.56 2.78
N ALA A 327 -3.21 29.10 2.76
CA ALA A 327 -3.49 30.48 3.18
C ALA A 327 -3.21 30.70 4.67
N SER A 328 -3.39 29.66 5.49
CA SER A 328 -3.09 29.68 6.92
C SER A 328 -1.62 29.98 7.23
N LEU A 329 -0.71 29.77 6.27
CA LEU A 329 0.72 30.01 6.44
C LEU A 329 1.08 31.49 6.28
N SER A 330 0.33 32.27 5.50
CA SER A 330 0.66 33.66 5.20
C SER A 330 0.80 34.49 6.47
N GLY A 331 1.87 35.29 6.56
CA GLY A 331 2.23 36.09 7.73
C GLY A 331 2.90 35.34 8.88
N GLN A 332 2.89 34.00 8.87
CA GLN A 332 3.56 33.22 9.91
C GLN A 332 5.07 33.15 9.68
N THR A 333 5.81 32.93 10.76
CA THR A 333 7.25 32.65 10.69
C THR A 333 7.50 31.35 9.90
N TYR A 334 8.53 31.35 9.07
CA TYR A 334 8.94 30.16 8.33
C TYR A 334 9.21 28.98 9.29
N ASP A 335 8.65 27.83 8.95
CA ASP A 335 8.88 26.56 9.62
C ASP A 335 8.72 25.45 8.57
N PRO A 336 9.75 24.62 8.31
CA PRO A 336 9.66 23.54 7.33
C PRO A 336 8.53 22.55 7.65
N ALA A 337 8.23 22.30 8.92
CA ALA A 337 7.16 21.37 9.32
C ALA A 337 5.77 21.84 8.86
N ARG A 338 5.57 23.15 8.73
CA ARG A 338 4.32 23.73 8.19
C ARG A 338 4.22 23.56 6.68
N VAL A 339 5.33 23.71 5.97
CA VAL A 339 5.41 23.46 4.52
C VAL A 339 5.14 21.98 4.22
N ASP A 340 5.73 21.07 4.99
CA ASP A 340 5.53 19.63 4.85
C ASP A 340 4.09 19.20 5.15
N ARG A 341 3.42 19.89 6.09
CA ARG A 341 1.98 19.70 6.32
C ARG A 341 1.16 20.12 5.11
N GLY A 342 1.41 21.31 4.57
CA GLY A 342 0.74 21.78 3.35
C GLY A 342 0.97 20.87 2.13
N PHE A 343 2.18 20.32 2.00
CA PHE A 343 2.49 19.30 0.99
C PHE A 343 1.61 18.05 1.16
N ARG A 344 1.55 17.49 2.39
CA ARG A 344 0.72 16.31 2.69
C ARG A 344 -0.75 16.59 2.44
N GLU A 345 -1.28 17.70 2.93
CA GLU A 345 -2.68 18.11 2.70
C GLU A 345 -3.03 18.18 1.21
N LEU A 346 -2.12 18.65 0.34
CA LEU A 346 -2.33 18.67 -1.10
C LEU A 346 -2.27 17.25 -1.72
N ILE A 347 -1.30 16.43 -1.33
CA ILE A 347 -1.15 15.06 -1.83
C ILE A 347 -2.34 14.17 -1.42
N ASP A 348 -2.81 14.30 -0.18
CA ASP A 348 -3.90 13.49 0.39
C ASP A 348 -5.25 13.75 -0.31
N THR A 349 -5.39 14.88 -1.02
CA THR A 349 -6.57 15.11 -1.89
C THR A 349 -6.67 14.13 -3.05
N GLY A 350 -5.57 13.47 -3.43
CA GLY A 350 -5.49 12.60 -4.61
C GLY A 350 -5.64 13.34 -5.94
N LEU A 351 -5.62 14.69 -5.94
CA LEU A 351 -5.73 15.52 -7.15
C LEU A 351 -4.39 15.71 -7.88
N PHE A 352 -3.27 15.36 -7.24
CA PHE A 352 -1.93 15.59 -7.77
C PHE A 352 -1.10 14.31 -7.70
N ARG A 353 -0.37 14.00 -8.77
CA ARG A 353 0.62 12.92 -8.81
C ARG A 353 1.94 13.34 -8.17
N ASN A 354 2.29 14.60 -8.34
CA ASN A 354 3.50 15.20 -7.82
C ASN A 354 3.20 16.63 -7.36
N VAL A 355 3.70 16.98 -6.19
CA VAL A 355 3.63 18.34 -5.63
C VAL A 355 5.03 18.71 -5.21
N ARG A 356 5.53 19.84 -5.71
CA ARG A 356 6.80 20.42 -5.26
C ARG A 356 6.49 21.80 -4.69
N ILE A 357 6.75 21.98 -3.41
CA ILE A 357 6.65 23.28 -2.75
C ILE A 357 8.08 23.78 -2.53
N THR A 358 8.43 24.87 -3.21
CA THR A 358 9.75 25.50 -3.08
C THR A 358 9.58 26.86 -2.37
N PRO A 359 10.06 26.99 -1.13
CA PRO A 359 10.30 28.27 -0.48
C PRO A 359 11.26 29.16 -1.29
N THR A 360 10.79 30.30 -1.79
CA THR A 360 11.59 31.26 -2.57
C THR A 360 11.63 32.63 -1.89
N PRO A 361 12.81 33.15 -1.51
CA PRO A 361 12.95 34.52 -1.04
C PRO A 361 12.53 35.53 -2.10
N VAL A 362 11.69 36.50 -1.74
CA VAL A 362 11.21 37.53 -2.67
C VAL A 362 11.73 38.92 -2.30
N ASN A 363 11.23 39.50 -1.20
CA ASN A 363 11.55 40.86 -0.77
C ASN A 363 11.91 40.87 0.72
N GLY A 364 13.09 41.36 1.07
CA GLY A 364 13.53 41.46 2.47
C GLY A 364 13.43 40.12 3.20
N ASN A 365 12.54 40.05 4.19
CA ASN A 365 12.29 38.87 5.00
C ASN A 365 11.05 38.07 4.59
N GLN A 366 10.56 38.25 3.37
CA GLN A 366 9.40 37.52 2.84
C GLN A 366 9.80 36.31 2.01
N LEU A 367 9.06 35.22 2.22
CA LEU A 367 9.23 33.95 1.53
C LEU A 367 7.92 33.55 0.84
N ARG A 368 7.96 33.46 -0.49
CA ARG A 368 6.85 32.97 -1.30
C ARG A 368 6.95 31.45 -1.46
N LEU A 369 5.83 30.75 -1.41
CA LEU A 369 5.76 29.32 -1.71
C LEU A 369 5.49 29.14 -3.20
N ASP A 370 6.49 28.69 -3.95
CA ASP A 370 6.35 28.33 -5.35
C ASP A 370 5.93 26.85 -5.43
N VAL A 371 4.64 26.64 -5.72
CA VAL A 371 3.99 25.33 -5.76
C VAL A 371 3.87 24.88 -7.21
N ALA A 372 4.68 23.90 -7.60
CA ALA A 372 4.58 23.24 -8.90
C ALA A 372 3.85 21.90 -8.73
N VAL A 373 2.77 21.69 -9.49
CA VAL A 373 1.96 20.47 -9.41
C VAL A 373 1.90 19.74 -10.75
N ASP A 374 1.83 18.41 -10.68
CA ASP A 374 1.41 17.54 -11.79
C ASP A 374 0.04 16.96 -11.41
N GLU A 375 -1.02 17.35 -12.12
CA GLU A 375 -2.39 16.90 -11.82
C GLU A 375 -2.57 15.40 -12.10
N ALA A 376 -3.24 14.72 -11.17
CA ALA A 376 -3.73 13.37 -11.41
C ALA A 376 -4.92 13.40 -12.35
N LYS A 377 -5.19 12.27 -13.03
CA LYS A 377 -6.40 12.14 -13.86
C LYS A 377 -7.62 12.25 -12.95
N PRO A 378 -8.47 13.28 -13.10
CA PRO A 378 -9.55 13.51 -12.15
C PRO A 378 -10.73 12.58 -12.39
N ARG A 379 -10.84 11.98 -13.58
CA ARG A 379 -12.00 11.20 -14.01
C ARG A 379 -11.68 9.73 -14.18
N GLU A 380 -12.53 8.89 -13.62
CA GLU A 380 -12.42 7.45 -13.64
C GLU A 380 -13.75 6.84 -14.08
N PHE A 381 -13.69 5.85 -14.96
CA PHE A 381 -14.84 5.04 -15.36
C PHE A 381 -14.57 3.61 -14.91
N GLY A 382 -15.49 3.01 -14.17
CA GLY A 382 -15.41 1.64 -13.70
C GLY A 382 -16.55 0.79 -14.25
N ILE A 383 -16.24 -0.44 -14.63
CA ILE A 383 -17.23 -1.46 -14.98
C ILE A 383 -16.96 -2.66 -14.08
N GLY A 384 -17.98 -3.11 -13.36
CA GLY A 384 -17.93 -4.31 -12.53
C GLY A 384 -18.89 -5.38 -13.06
N VAL A 385 -18.47 -6.63 -12.93
CA VAL A 385 -19.32 -7.80 -13.18
C VAL A 385 -19.24 -8.72 -11.97
N GLY A 386 -20.37 -9.25 -11.55
CA GLY A 386 -20.47 -10.10 -10.38
C GLY A 386 -21.57 -11.13 -10.54
N TYR A 387 -21.63 -12.05 -9.59
CA TYR A 387 -22.71 -13.00 -9.50
C TYR A 387 -22.95 -13.34 -8.03
N ALA A 388 -24.21 -13.34 -7.60
CA ALA A 388 -24.61 -13.83 -6.29
C ALA A 388 -25.75 -14.84 -6.44
N THR A 389 -25.81 -15.86 -5.59
CA THR A 389 -26.89 -16.87 -5.63
C THR A 389 -28.27 -16.25 -5.55
N TYR A 390 -28.44 -15.17 -4.78
CA TYR A 390 -29.73 -14.50 -4.61
C TYR A 390 -30.03 -13.46 -5.69
N ASP A 391 -29.08 -12.56 -5.96
CA ASP A 391 -29.28 -11.42 -6.89
C ASP A 391 -29.05 -11.81 -8.37
N GLY A 392 -28.45 -12.98 -8.63
CA GLY A 392 -28.11 -13.45 -9.96
C GLY A 392 -26.88 -12.75 -10.53
N GLY A 393 -26.83 -12.58 -11.86
CA GLY A 393 -25.78 -11.80 -12.52
C GLY A 393 -25.89 -10.31 -12.19
N ILE A 394 -24.76 -9.70 -11.84
CA ILE A 394 -24.64 -8.30 -11.43
C ILE A 394 -23.74 -7.56 -12.41
N VAL A 395 -24.18 -6.40 -12.89
CA VAL A 395 -23.38 -5.48 -13.68
C VAL A 395 -23.41 -4.12 -13.01
N SER A 396 -22.24 -3.55 -12.75
CA SER A 396 -22.11 -2.20 -12.20
C SER A 396 -21.33 -1.29 -13.14
N LEU A 397 -21.78 -0.04 -13.23
CA LEU A 397 -21.15 1.05 -13.95
C LEU A 397 -20.90 2.17 -12.94
N SER A 398 -19.70 2.74 -12.95
CA SER A 398 -19.34 3.86 -12.10
C SER A 398 -18.61 4.93 -12.89
N TYR A 399 -18.91 6.18 -12.57
CA TYR A 399 -18.20 7.36 -13.03
C TYR A 399 -17.82 8.17 -11.80
N ALA A 400 -16.54 8.48 -11.65
CA ALA A 400 -16.05 9.37 -10.60
C ALA A 400 -15.34 10.55 -11.25
N ASP A 401 -15.69 11.77 -10.85
CA ASP A 401 -14.92 12.99 -11.10
C ASP A 401 -14.44 13.52 -9.75
N ARG A 402 -13.15 13.39 -9.46
CA ARG A 402 -12.52 13.83 -8.20
C ARG A 402 -12.42 15.35 -8.09
N ASN A 403 -12.58 16.08 -9.20
CA ASN A 403 -12.32 17.51 -9.27
C ASN A 403 -13.46 18.25 -9.97
N LEU A 404 -14.70 18.05 -9.52
CA LEU A 404 -15.87 18.65 -10.14
C LEU A 404 -15.68 20.18 -10.22
N LEU A 405 -15.76 20.72 -11.44
CA LEU A 405 -15.59 22.15 -11.74
C LEU A 405 -14.27 22.77 -11.23
N GLY A 406 -13.22 21.97 -11.08
CA GLY A 406 -11.90 22.42 -10.63
C GLY A 406 -11.82 22.75 -9.14
N THR A 407 -12.77 22.28 -8.33
CA THR A 407 -12.92 22.64 -6.90
C THR A 407 -12.36 21.61 -5.92
N GLY A 408 -11.86 20.47 -6.42
CA GLY A 408 -11.45 19.32 -5.62
C GLY A 408 -12.60 18.58 -4.92
N ARG A 409 -13.84 18.87 -5.32
CA ARG A 409 -15.05 18.26 -4.77
C ARG A 409 -15.45 17.05 -5.61
N PRO A 410 -15.40 15.83 -5.07
CA PRO A 410 -15.70 14.65 -5.86
C PRO A 410 -17.20 14.49 -6.12
N LEU A 411 -17.52 14.01 -7.34
CA LEU A 411 -18.83 13.53 -7.75
C LEU A 411 -18.68 12.08 -8.18
N THR A 412 -19.49 11.19 -7.61
CA THR A 412 -19.57 9.78 -8.02
C THR A 412 -20.99 9.48 -8.49
N VAL A 413 -21.10 8.83 -9.65
CA VAL A 413 -22.35 8.29 -10.19
C VAL A 413 -22.17 6.80 -10.33
N GLU A 414 -23.06 6.02 -9.74
CA GLU A 414 -23.03 4.56 -9.78
C GLU A 414 -24.39 4.04 -10.22
N ALA A 415 -24.38 3.02 -11.07
CA ALA A 415 -25.54 2.27 -11.48
C ALA A 415 -25.22 0.79 -11.42
N GLU A 416 -26.06 0.02 -10.75
CA GLU A 416 -25.97 -1.43 -10.65
C GLU A 416 -27.28 -2.04 -11.14
N ILE A 417 -27.17 -3.09 -11.95
CA ILE A 417 -28.29 -3.86 -12.46
C ILE A 417 -28.05 -5.32 -12.11
N ASN A 418 -29.06 -5.97 -11.52
CA ASN A 418 -29.05 -7.39 -11.25
C ASN A 418 -30.41 -8.02 -11.61
N GLN A 419 -30.55 -9.34 -11.48
CA GLN A 419 -31.78 -10.02 -11.88
C GLN A 419 -32.97 -9.73 -10.96
N ARG A 420 -32.71 -9.14 -9.79
CA ARG A 420 -33.72 -8.75 -8.78
C ARG A 420 -34.02 -7.26 -8.82
N GLY A 421 -33.37 -6.47 -9.65
CA GLY A 421 -33.66 -5.04 -9.75
C GLY A 421 -32.46 -4.18 -10.12
N TYR A 422 -32.52 -2.92 -9.75
CA TYR A 422 -31.50 -1.93 -10.08
C TYR A 422 -31.32 -0.92 -8.95
N ASN A 423 -30.10 -0.41 -8.82
CA ASN A 423 -29.71 0.60 -7.86
C ASN A 423 -28.92 1.69 -8.59
N GLY A 424 -29.36 2.94 -8.49
CA GLY A 424 -28.65 4.09 -9.05
C GLY A 424 -28.39 5.12 -7.96
N GLN A 425 -27.20 5.70 -7.92
CA GLN A 425 -26.89 6.77 -6.98
C GLN A 425 -25.96 7.83 -7.55
N ILE A 426 -26.16 9.06 -7.08
CA ILE A 426 -25.28 10.20 -7.27
C ILE A 426 -24.83 10.66 -5.89
N LYS A 427 -23.51 10.76 -5.72
CA LYS A 427 -22.87 11.16 -4.48
C LYS A 427 -21.96 12.35 -4.75
N TYR A 428 -22.28 13.49 -4.17
CA TYR A 428 -21.44 14.67 -4.15
C TYR A 428 -20.82 14.82 -2.78
N SER A 429 -19.53 15.15 -2.71
CA SER A 429 -18.86 15.44 -1.44
C SER A 429 -18.07 16.75 -1.52
N ASP A 430 -18.15 17.53 -0.43
CA ASP A 430 -17.31 18.69 -0.14
C ASP A 430 -16.48 18.37 1.11
N PRO A 431 -15.24 17.86 0.96
CA PRO A 431 -14.41 17.38 2.07
C PRO A 431 -14.03 18.45 3.11
N TRP A 432 -14.15 19.72 2.73
CA TRP A 432 -13.82 20.91 3.51
C TRP A 432 -15.01 21.85 3.49
N PHE A 433 -16.17 21.32 3.87
CA PHE A 433 -17.40 22.07 3.87
C PHE A 433 -17.25 23.33 4.72
N LEU A 434 -17.60 24.49 4.14
CA LEU A 434 -17.39 25.80 4.77
C LEU A 434 -15.94 26.11 5.16
N GLU A 435 -14.95 25.52 4.46
CA GLU A 435 -13.51 25.63 4.76
C GLU A 435 -13.15 25.14 6.18
N THR A 436 -13.88 24.12 6.65
CA THR A 436 -13.64 23.45 7.94
C THR A 436 -13.10 22.04 7.73
N ASP A 437 -12.85 21.34 8.83
CA ASP A 437 -12.48 19.92 8.87
C ASP A 437 -13.70 18.98 8.91
N TYR A 438 -14.87 19.50 8.50
CA TYR A 438 -16.10 18.74 8.29
C TYR A 438 -16.30 18.47 6.79
N GLU A 439 -16.78 17.27 6.46
CA GLU A 439 -17.19 16.91 5.11
C GLU A 439 -18.71 16.99 4.98
N LEU A 440 -19.21 17.66 3.94
CA LEU A 440 -20.60 17.53 3.51
C LEU A 440 -20.69 16.46 2.42
N GLU A 441 -21.47 15.41 2.65
CA GLU A 441 -21.83 14.44 1.62
C GLU A 441 -23.32 14.52 1.32
N VAL A 442 -23.67 14.65 0.04
CA VAL A 442 -25.04 14.64 -0.45
C VAL A 442 -25.22 13.42 -1.35
N ARG A 443 -26.12 12.52 -0.96
CA ARG A 443 -26.46 11.32 -1.72
C ARG A 443 -27.90 11.41 -2.23
N ALA A 444 -28.10 11.25 -3.53
CA ALA A 444 -29.40 11.02 -4.15
C ALA A 444 -29.39 9.63 -4.77
N TYR A 445 -30.41 8.82 -4.54
CA TYR A 445 -30.40 7.43 -5.01
C TYR A 445 -31.80 6.91 -5.31
N GLY A 446 -31.88 5.90 -6.17
CA GLY A 446 -33.10 5.20 -6.54
C GLY A 446 -32.85 3.70 -6.58
N ILE A 447 -33.71 2.92 -5.91
CA ILE A 447 -33.58 1.47 -5.80
C ILE A 447 -34.92 0.85 -6.19
N THR A 448 -34.88 -0.16 -7.06
CA THR A 448 -35.97 -1.12 -7.21
C THR A 448 -35.43 -2.49 -6.87
N ARG A 449 -36.13 -3.23 -6.00
CA ARG A 449 -35.73 -4.58 -5.61
C ARG A 449 -36.94 -5.50 -5.49
N ASP A 450 -36.89 -6.62 -6.19
CA ASP A 450 -37.80 -7.74 -6.04
C ASP A 450 -37.42 -8.54 -4.79
N MET A 451 -38.25 -8.41 -3.76
CA MET A 451 -38.14 -9.15 -2.50
C MET A 451 -39.01 -10.40 -2.55
N ARG A 452 -38.85 -11.29 -1.58
CA ARG A 452 -39.71 -12.48 -1.49
C ARG A 452 -41.12 -12.08 -1.04
N GLY A 453 -42.02 -11.96 -2.01
CA GLY A 453 -43.44 -11.70 -1.77
C GLY A 453 -43.88 -10.25 -2.01
N PHE A 454 -42.97 -9.36 -2.40
CA PHE A 454 -43.29 -7.98 -2.81
C PHE A 454 -42.11 -7.35 -3.55
N THR A 455 -42.35 -6.27 -4.28
CA THR A 455 -41.32 -5.43 -4.91
C THR A 455 -41.22 -4.10 -4.18
N LYS A 456 -40.02 -3.72 -3.75
CA LYS A 456 -39.71 -2.42 -3.13
C LYS A 456 -39.21 -1.45 -4.20
N ASN A 457 -39.71 -0.21 -4.18
CA ASN A 457 -39.17 0.93 -4.93
C ASN A 457 -38.91 2.07 -3.94
N GLU A 458 -37.72 2.64 -3.98
CA GLU A 458 -37.26 3.68 -3.06
C GLU A 458 -36.56 4.77 -3.85
N LEU A 459 -36.94 6.03 -3.62
CA LEU A 459 -36.22 7.20 -4.12
C LEU A 459 -35.82 8.04 -2.91
N GLY A 460 -34.52 8.23 -2.70
CA GLY A 460 -33.98 8.85 -1.49
C GLY A 460 -33.05 10.03 -1.77
N PHE A 461 -33.06 10.98 -0.84
CA PHE A 461 -32.14 12.11 -0.75
C PHE A 461 -31.61 12.22 0.68
N ARG A 462 -30.29 12.17 0.83
CA ARG A 462 -29.60 12.08 2.13
C ARG A 462 -28.39 13.02 2.17
N PRO A 463 -28.55 14.26 2.64
CA PRO A 463 -27.42 15.09 3.04
C PRO A 463 -26.88 14.62 4.41
N SER A 464 -25.56 14.66 4.56
CA SER A 464 -24.87 14.29 5.79
C SER A 464 -23.63 15.16 6.01
N ILE A 465 -23.37 15.49 7.27
CA ILE A 465 -22.15 16.16 7.70
C ILE A 465 -21.33 15.11 8.45
N LYS A 466 -20.07 14.94 8.06
CA LYS A 466 -19.13 13.97 8.63
C LYS A 466 -17.97 14.69 9.30
N LYS A 467 -17.47 14.07 10.35
CA LYS A 467 -16.28 14.51 11.07
C LYS A 467 -15.42 13.31 11.42
N ASP A 468 -14.17 13.35 10.96
CA ASP A 468 -13.13 12.47 11.48
C ASP A 468 -12.64 13.04 12.81
N ILE A 469 -12.94 12.31 13.89
CA ILE A 469 -12.53 12.63 15.26
C ILE A 469 -11.09 12.18 15.48
N THR A 470 -10.74 11.02 14.91
CA THR A 470 -9.39 10.48 14.80
C THR A 470 -9.27 9.76 13.45
N ASP A 471 -8.07 9.33 13.06
CA ASP A 471 -7.84 8.56 11.82
C ASP A 471 -8.66 7.26 11.73
N HIS A 472 -9.16 6.76 12.87
CA HIS A 472 -9.95 5.54 12.96
C HIS A 472 -11.40 5.77 13.37
N TRP A 473 -11.78 6.97 13.82
CA TRP A 473 -13.12 7.27 14.35
C TRP A 473 -13.79 8.38 13.55
N GLN A 474 -14.86 8.02 12.84
CA GLN A 474 -15.71 8.94 12.11
C GLN A 474 -17.11 8.99 12.72
N VAL A 475 -17.67 10.20 12.79
CA VAL A 475 -19.07 10.44 13.17
C VAL A 475 -19.75 11.20 12.03
N SER A 476 -21.00 10.85 11.74
CA SER A 476 -21.81 11.50 10.71
C SER A 476 -23.21 11.77 11.23
N ALA A 477 -23.69 13.00 11.08
CA ALA A 477 -25.10 13.34 11.25
C ALA A 477 -25.74 13.47 9.86
N PHE A 478 -26.96 12.95 9.69
CA PHE A 478 -27.66 12.99 8.41
C PHE A 478 -29.13 13.35 8.57
N ALA A 479 -29.68 13.92 7.50
CA ALA A 479 -31.12 13.98 7.27
C ALA A 479 -31.46 13.10 6.08
N LEU A 480 -32.70 12.63 6.02
CA LEU A 480 -33.19 11.67 5.04
C LEU A 480 -34.57 12.11 4.58
N ALA A 481 -34.78 12.12 3.27
CA ALA A 481 -36.08 12.27 2.63
C ALA A 481 -36.22 11.16 1.60
N GLU A 482 -37.24 10.33 1.76
CA GLU A 482 -37.49 9.17 0.91
C GLU A 482 -38.94 9.14 0.44
N TYR A 483 -39.17 8.56 -0.73
CA TYR A 483 -40.46 8.09 -1.17
C TYR A 483 -40.38 6.59 -1.43
N ASN A 484 -41.10 5.81 -0.61
CA ASN A 484 -41.13 4.37 -0.67
C ASN A 484 -42.44 3.90 -1.31
N ARG A 485 -42.35 2.87 -2.15
CA ARG A 485 -43.49 2.20 -2.77
C ARG A 485 -43.28 0.69 -2.86
N THR A 486 -44.15 -0.04 -2.19
CA THR A 486 -44.29 -1.49 -2.28
C THR A 486 -45.35 -1.88 -3.32
N SER A 487 -45.06 -2.86 -4.18
CA SER A 487 -45.97 -3.37 -5.21
C SER A 487 -45.84 -4.89 -5.39
N ASN A 488 -46.65 -5.51 -6.26
CA ASN A 488 -46.61 -6.97 -6.53
C ASN A 488 -46.71 -7.82 -5.25
N ILE A 489 -47.60 -7.43 -4.35
CA ILE A 489 -47.75 -8.03 -3.01
C ILE A 489 -48.39 -9.42 -3.12
N LEU A 490 -47.73 -10.42 -2.54
CA LEU A 490 -48.18 -11.81 -2.44
C LEU A 490 -48.46 -12.25 -0.98
N ILE A 491 -48.18 -11.36 -0.04
CA ILE A 491 -48.30 -11.58 1.41
C ILE A 491 -49.75 -11.47 1.84
N THR A 492 -50.21 -12.40 2.69
CA THR A 492 -51.61 -12.47 3.11
C THR A 492 -51.81 -12.69 4.62
N PRO A 493 -52.76 -11.97 5.27
CA PRO A 493 -53.56 -10.88 4.72
C PRO A 493 -52.74 -9.62 4.41
N GLU A 494 -53.23 -8.77 3.50
CA GLU A 494 -52.57 -7.51 3.08
C GLU A 494 -52.29 -6.57 4.27
N SER A 495 -53.05 -6.66 5.36
CA SER A 495 -52.83 -5.89 6.58
C SER A 495 -51.46 -6.12 7.23
N LEU A 496 -50.74 -7.20 6.88
CA LEU A 496 -49.39 -7.49 7.35
C LEU A 496 -48.31 -6.67 6.62
N VAL A 497 -48.64 -6.04 5.49
CA VAL A 497 -47.70 -5.27 4.66
C VAL A 497 -47.54 -3.84 5.16
N GLY A 498 -48.56 -3.29 5.82
CA GLY A 498 -48.60 -1.89 6.22
C GLY A 498 -48.83 -0.95 5.03
N ARG A 499 -48.31 0.28 5.11
CA ARG A 499 -48.56 1.32 4.10
C ARG A 499 -47.75 1.04 2.82
N GLU A 500 -48.43 0.95 1.68
CA GLU A 500 -47.77 0.58 0.41
C GLU A 500 -47.04 1.72 -0.30
N SER A 501 -47.40 2.98 -0.04
CA SER A 501 -46.75 4.14 -0.65
C SER A 501 -46.71 5.29 0.34
N TYR A 502 -45.52 5.80 0.63
CA TYR A 502 -45.34 6.79 1.68
C TYR A 502 -44.08 7.63 1.53
N PRO A 503 -44.16 8.94 1.83
CA PRO A 503 -42.97 9.73 2.12
C PRO A 503 -42.45 9.43 3.53
N LEU A 504 -41.13 9.31 3.66
CA LEU A 504 -40.42 9.12 4.91
C LEU A 504 -39.40 10.23 5.09
N PHE A 505 -39.37 10.83 6.28
CA PHE A 505 -38.36 11.81 6.66
C PHE A 505 -37.74 11.39 7.98
N ALA A 506 -36.41 11.34 8.03
CA ALA A 506 -35.69 10.96 9.24
C ALA A 506 -34.45 11.82 9.44
N ILE A 507 -34.00 11.89 10.68
CA ILE A 507 -32.68 12.38 11.05
C ILE A 507 -31.94 11.29 11.78
N GLY A 508 -30.63 11.23 11.65
CA GLY A 508 -29.87 10.18 12.31
C GLY A 508 -28.40 10.51 12.48
N LEU A 509 -27.76 9.65 13.27
CA LEU A 509 -26.33 9.67 13.54
C LEU A 509 -25.74 8.32 13.18
N THR A 510 -24.59 8.33 12.51
CA THR A 510 -23.78 7.15 12.22
C THR A 510 -22.41 7.34 12.86
N GLN A 511 -21.88 6.28 13.45
CA GLN A 511 -20.51 6.21 13.97
C GLN A 511 -19.81 5.03 13.34
N SER A 512 -18.53 5.20 12.99
CA SER A 512 -17.65 4.16 12.48
C SER A 512 -16.30 4.22 13.18
N LEU A 513 -15.87 3.09 13.74
CA LEU A 513 -14.53 2.86 14.28
C LEU A 513 -13.85 1.78 13.42
N ASP A 514 -12.83 2.11 12.63
CA ASP A 514 -12.16 1.17 11.71
C ASP A 514 -10.66 1.05 12.01
N TYR A 515 -10.28 -0.04 12.68
CA TYR A 515 -8.91 -0.43 13.03
C TYR A 515 -8.40 -1.61 12.20
N ARG A 516 -9.06 -1.93 11.07
CA ARG A 516 -8.65 -3.04 10.22
C ARG A 516 -7.34 -2.73 9.50
N ASN A 517 -6.49 -3.73 9.36
CA ASN A 517 -5.25 -3.62 8.59
C ASN A 517 -5.48 -3.45 7.08
N ASN A 518 -6.59 -3.97 6.57
CA ASN A 518 -6.98 -3.85 5.16
C ASN A 518 -8.51 -3.76 5.06
N LYS A 519 -9.02 -2.79 4.29
CA LYS A 519 -10.47 -2.56 4.17
C LYS A 519 -11.19 -3.59 3.29
N ALA A 520 -10.51 -4.17 2.30
CA ALA A 520 -11.06 -5.11 1.34
C ALA A 520 -10.92 -6.58 1.78
N LEU A 521 -9.74 -6.95 2.29
CA LEU A 521 -9.43 -8.30 2.77
C LEU A 521 -8.79 -8.24 4.18
N PRO A 522 -9.59 -7.89 5.22
CA PRO A 522 -9.08 -7.76 6.57
C PRO A 522 -8.61 -9.10 7.14
N THR A 523 -7.42 -9.09 7.76
CA THR A 523 -6.86 -10.26 8.48
C THR A 523 -6.56 -9.96 9.95
N SER A 524 -6.50 -8.68 10.34
CA SER A 524 -6.32 -8.25 11.72
C SER A 524 -7.06 -6.93 12.01
N GLY A 525 -7.43 -6.74 13.27
CA GLY A 525 -8.11 -5.53 13.74
C GLY A 525 -9.63 -5.66 13.71
N TYR A 526 -10.35 -4.59 14.01
CA TYR A 526 -11.81 -4.61 14.07
C TYR A 526 -12.44 -3.41 13.36
N ILE A 527 -13.72 -3.57 13.00
CA ILE A 527 -14.60 -2.48 12.61
C ILE A 527 -15.87 -2.53 13.45
N PHE A 528 -16.28 -1.38 13.98
CA PHE A 528 -17.57 -1.18 14.63
C PHE A 528 -18.32 -0.07 13.91
N THR A 529 -19.54 -0.33 13.45
CA THR A 529 -20.43 0.68 12.92
C THR A 529 -21.75 0.66 13.67
N SER A 530 -22.28 1.84 13.97
CA SER A 530 -23.60 1.99 14.56
C SER A 530 -24.35 3.14 13.90
N ALA A 531 -25.65 2.97 13.69
CA ALA A 531 -26.54 4.00 13.21
C ALA A 531 -27.77 4.06 14.10
N VAL A 532 -28.20 5.28 14.45
CA VAL A 532 -29.47 5.53 15.11
C VAL A 532 -30.19 6.60 14.32
N ASP A 533 -31.42 6.34 13.93
CA ASP A 533 -32.25 7.25 13.17
C ASP A 533 -33.67 7.33 13.70
N PHE A 534 -34.26 8.51 13.53
CA PHE A 534 -35.52 8.90 14.12
C PHE A 534 -36.36 9.57 13.04
N ALA A 535 -37.52 8.98 12.77
CA ALA A 535 -38.55 9.52 11.90
C ALA A 535 -39.65 10.15 12.79
N PRO A 536 -39.73 11.50 12.87
CA PRO A 536 -40.68 12.16 13.74
C PRO A 536 -42.12 12.01 13.25
N THR A 537 -43.05 12.00 14.21
CA THR A 537 -44.48 12.14 13.94
C THR A 537 -44.78 13.48 13.26
N GLY A 538 -45.55 13.47 12.17
CA GLY A 538 -46.10 14.66 11.53
C GLY A 538 -45.30 15.26 10.36
N LEU A 539 -44.06 14.82 10.11
CA LEU A 539 -43.31 15.22 8.90
C LEU A 539 -43.45 14.20 7.75
N GLY A 540 -43.58 12.92 8.08
CA GLY A 540 -43.76 11.83 7.13
C GLY A 540 -45.02 11.03 7.41
N SER A 541 -45.16 9.94 6.66
CA SER A 541 -46.26 8.99 6.80
C SER A 541 -45.98 7.82 7.74
N VAL A 542 -44.72 7.67 8.17
CA VAL A 542 -44.25 6.64 9.11
C VAL A 542 -43.41 7.34 10.16
N ALA A 543 -43.59 6.96 11.42
CA ALA A 543 -42.81 7.49 12.54
C ALA A 543 -42.21 6.34 13.33
N TYR A 544 -40.90 6.37 13.55
CA TYR A 544 -40.17 5.31 14.23
C TYR A 544 -38.89 5.84 14.88
N ILE A 545 -38.34 5.02 15.77
CA ILE A 545 -36.93 5.09 16.15
C ILE A 545 -36.25 3.77 15.76
N ARG A 546 -35.09 3.85 15.13
CA ARG A 546 -34.32 2.70 14.67
C ARG A 546 -32.88 2.79 15.15
N GLY A 547 -32.34 1.67 15.62
CA GLY A 547 -30.94 1.51 15.99
C GLY A 547 -30.38 0.25 15.36
N VAL A 548 -29.21 0.34 14.74
CA VAL A 548 -28.49 -0.80 14.15
C VAL A 548 -27.02 -0.72 14.54
N ALA A 549 -26.42 -1.84 14.92
CA ALA A 549 -25.00 -1.96 15.19
C ALA A 549 -24.40 -3.17 14.48
N ARG A 550 -23.15 -3.04 14.04
CA ARG A 550 -22.34 -4.10 13.44
C ARG A 550 -20.93 -4.04 14.03
N PHE A 551 -20.43 -5.20 14.43
CA PHE A 551 -19.07 -5.39 14.89
C PHE A 551 -18.45 -6.55 14.12
N SER A 552 -17.26 -6.35 13.58
CA SER A 552 -16.44 -7.42 13.01
C SER A 552 -15.03 -7.35 13.57
N TYR A 553 -14.52 -8.45 14.11
CA TYR A 553 -13.16 -8.56 14.63
C TYR A 553 -12.39 -9.68 13.92
N TYR A 554 -11.18 -9.37 13.48
CA TYR A 554 -10.30 -10.26 12.75
C TYR A 554 -9.06 -10.53 13.59
N VAL A 555 -8.81 -11.80 13.87
CA VAL A 555 -7.67 -12.28 14.66
C VAL A 555 -6.75 -13.10 13.75
N PRO A 556 -5.51 -12.66 13.49
CA PRO A 556 -4.57 -13.46 12.73
C PRO A 556 -4.12 -14.66 13.58
N ILE A 557 -4.27 -15.87 13.04
CA ILE A 557 -3.85 -17.12 13.72
C ILE A 557 -2.45 -17.51 13.23
N THR A 558 -2.18 -17.36 11.94
CA THR A 558 -0.85 -17.50 11.34
C THR A 558 -0.65 -16.40 10.29
N ALA A 559 0.50 -16.37 9.61
CA ALA A 559 0.74 -15.45 8.50
C ALA A 559 -0.28 -15.59 7.35
N ARG A 560 -0.99 -16.73 7.25
CA ARG A 560 -1.93 -17.01 6.15
C ARG A 560 -3.30 -17.50 6.62
N SER A 561 -3.60 -17.49 7.91
CA SER A 561 -4.92 -17.89 8.44
C SER A 561 -5.43 -16.87 9.45
N SER A 562 -6.76 -16.72 9.50
CA SER A 562 -7.43 -15.77 10.37
C SER A 562 -8.76 -16.32 10.88
N LEU A 563 -9.13 -15.85 12.06
CA LEU A 563 -10.45 -16.04 12.65
C LEU A 563 -11.22 -14.72 12.52
N ALA A 564 -12.41 -14.76 11.95
CA ALA A 564 -13.33 -13.64 11.86
C ALA A 564 -14.52 -13.87 12.80
N ILE A 565 -14.79 -12.88 13.65
CA ILE A 565 -15.90 -12.84 14.58
C ILE A 565 -16.81 -11.69 14.15
N GLY A 566 -18.08 -11.96 13.92
CA GLY A 566 -19.09 -10.98 13.54
C GLY A 566 -20.22 -10.93 14.55
N ALA A 567 -20.72 -9.74 14.85
CA ALA A 567 -21.97 -9.51 15.56
C ALA A 567 -22.74 -8.38 14.87
N ARG A 568 -24.05 -8.56 14.68
CA ARG A 568 -24.94 -7.53 14.13
C ARG A 568 -26.26 -7.57 14.87
N GLY A 569 -26.83 -6.42 15.15
CA GLY A 569 -28.15 -6.32 15.74
C GLY A 569 -28.86 -5.06 15.28
N GLY A 570 -30.19 -5.11 15.28
CA GLY A 570 -31.01 -3.95 15.00
C GLY A 570 -32.36 -4.06 15.67
N ILE A 571 -32.91 -2.90 16.01
CA ILE A 571 -34.23 -2.71 16.58
C ILE A 571 -34.88 -1.49 15.93
N ILE A 572 -36.15 -1.60 15.56
CA ILE A 572 -36.99 -0.52 15.06
C ILE A 572 -38.31 -0.56 15.81
N SER A 573 -38.72 0.56 16.38
CA SER A 573 -39.99 0.68 17.08
C SER A 573 -40.83 1.76 16.42
N SER A 574 -42.09 1.44 16.12
CA SER A 574 -43.06 2.47 15.74
C SER A 574 -43.24 3.47 16.89
N LEU A 575 -43.45 4.74 16.54
CA LEU A 575 -43.79 5.81 17.48
C LEU A 575 -45.28 6.15 17.47
N THR A 576 -46.06 5.42 16.67
CA THR A 576 -47.51 5.51 16.58
C THR A 576 -48.13 4.13 16.76
N ASP A 577 -49.46 4.08 16.87
CA ASP A 577 -50.20 2.80 16.90
C ASP A 577 -50.29 2.14 15.50
N GLU A 578 -49.72 2.75 14.46
CA GLU A 578 -49.67 2.17 13.12
C GLU A 578 -48.52 1.15 13.01
N ALA A 579 -48.79 0.02 12.37
CA ALA A 579 -47.78 -0.98 12.08
C ALA A 579 -46.75 -0.44 11.07
N LEU A 580 -45.47 -0.78 11.29
CA LEU A 580 -44.40 -0.44 10.37
C LEU A 580 -44.64 -1.08 8.99
N PRO A 581 -44.46 -0.34 7.88
CA PRO A 581 -44.43 -0.93 6.55
C PRO A 581 -43.41 -2.05 6.46
N ILE A 582 -43.73 -3.09 5.69
CA ILE A 582 -42.91 -4.29 5.61
C ILE A 582 -41.51 -4.02 5.08
N ASP A 583 -41.34 -3.02 4.23
CA ASP A 583 -40.07 -2.62 3.63
C ASP A 583 -39.16 -1.80 4.55
N GLU A 584 -39.63 -1.44 5.75
CA GLU A 584 -38.82 -0.93 6.88
C GLU A 584 -38.39 -2.02 7.87
N ARG A 585 -39.01 -3.21 7.79
CA ARG A 585 -38.71 -4.31 8.72
C ARG A 585 -37.37 -4.96 8.39
N PHE A 586 -36.78 -5.60 9.39
CA PHE A 586 -35.54 -6.35 9.24
C PHE A 586 -35.80 -7.76 8.72
N PHE A 587 -34.92 -8.20 7.82
CA PHE A 587 -34.90 -9.55 7.26
C PHE A 587 -33.54 -10.19 7.48
N ASN A 588 -33.51 -11.52 7.61
CA ASN A 588 -32.31 -12.26 7.94
C ASN A 588 -32.25 -13.61 7.21
N GLY A 589 -31.10 -14.27 7.24
CA GLY A 589 -30.79 -15.47 6.46
C GLY A 589 -30.11 -15.12 5.13
N GLY A 590 -29.18 -15.96 4.68
CA GLY A 590 -28.39 -15.75 3.46
C GLY A 590 -26.88 -15.68 3.67
N ALA A 591 -26.16 -15.26 2.64
CA ALA A 591 -24.69 -15.40 2.54
C ALA A 591 -23.91 -14.57 3.56
N THR A 592 -24.50 -13.46 4.03
CA THR A 592 -23.85 -12.49 4.94
C THR A 592 -24.43 -12.52 6.36
N THR A 593 -25.32 -13.47 6.65
CA THR A 593 -25.99 -13.60 7.96
C THR A 593 -25.97 -15.04 8.48
N VAL A 594 -27.11 -15.75 8.51
CA VAL A 594 -27.20 -17.16 8.92
C VAL A 594 -27.25 -18.02 7.65
N ARG A 595 -26.10 -18.62 7.30
CA ARG A 595 -25.88 -19.24 5.98
C ARG A 595 -26.58 -20.57 5.73
N SER A 596 -27.26 -21.13 6.72
CA SER A 596 -28.13 -22.30 6.57
C SER A 596 -29.51 -21.97 6.01
N PHE A 597 -29.86 -20.68 5.94
CA PHE A 597 -31.11 -20.17 5.37
C PHE A 597 -30.82 -19.48 4.03
N SER A 598 -31.76 -19.58 3.09
CA SER A 598 -31.72 -18.73 1.89
C SER A 598 -31.96 -17.26 2.26
N GLU A 599 -31.55 -16.35 1.39
CA GLU A 599 -31.67 -14.91 1.61
C GLU A 599 -33.09 -14.49 2.05
N TYR A 600 -33.16 -13.78 3.17
CA TYR A 600 -34.38 -13.22 3.78
C TYR A 600 -35.43 -14.24 4.23
N THR A 601 -35.07 -15.52 4.38
CA THR A 601 -36.02 -16.58 4.74
C THR A 601 -36.05 -16.97 6.21
N LEU A 602 -35.12 -16.46 7.02
CA LEU A 602 -35.11 -16.67 8.46
C LEU A 602 -36.11 -15.73 9.12
N GLY A 603 -37.03 -16.30 9.91
CA GLY A 603 -37.98 -15.53 10.71
C GLY A 603 -39.45 -15.85 10.43
N PRO A 604 -40.35 -14.98 10.89
CA PRO A 604 -41.80 -15.12 10.75
C PRO A 604 -42.25 -15.15 9.28
N ARG A 605 -43.31 -15.91 9.01
CA ARG A 605 -43.88 -16.08 7.67
C ARG A 605 -45.39 -15.99 7.68
N ASP A 606 -45.95 -15.59 6.54
CA ASP A 606 -47.39 -15.66 6.30
C ASP A 606 -47.85 -17.10 6.03
N LYS A 607 -49.17 -17.30 5.85
CA LYS A 607 -49.75 -18.63 5.57
C LYS A 607 -49.30 -19.27 4.25
N ASN A 608 -48.78 -18.47 3.32
CA ASN A 608 -48.26 -18.91 2.02
C ASN A 608 -46.74 -19.14 2.06
N GLY A 609 -46.09 -18.88 3.21
CA GLY A 609 -44.66 -19.06 3.41
C GLY A 609 -43.79 -17.88 3.00
N TYR A 610 -44.37 -16.71 2.71
CA TYR A 610 -43.63 -15.47 2.45
C TYR A 610 -43.10 -14.86 3.74
N PRO A 611 -41.85 -14.36 3.78
CA PRO A 611 -41.26 -13.77 4.98
C PRO A 611 -41.92 -12.43 5.34
N LEU A 612 -42.19 -12.22 6.62
CA LEU A 612 -42.81 -10.99 7.14
C LEU A 612 -41.81 -10.00 7.74
N GLY A 613 -40.53 -10.42 7.85
CA GLY A 613 -39.50 -9.69 8.57
C GLY A 613 -39.81 -9.58 10.07
N GLY A 614 -39.13 -8.65 10.72
CA GLY A 614 -39.35 -8.34 12.13
C GLY A 614 -38.84 -6.95 12.51
N GLU A 615 -39.22 -6.52 13.69
CA GLU A 615 -38.84 -5.24 14.28
C GLU A 615 -37.49 -5.32 15.00
N ALA A 616 -36.99 -6.52 15.24
CA ALA A 616 -35.71 -6.76 15.87
C ALA A 616 -34.97 -7.94 15.21
N PHE A 617 -33.64 -7.90 15.20
CA PHE A 617 -32.83 -9.04 14.78
C PHE A 617 -31.47 -9.04 15.47
N THR A 618 -30.88 -10.23 15.57
CA THR A 618 -29.50 -10.45 16.01
C THR A 618 -28.82 -11.47 15.10
N VAL A 619 -27.53 -11.29 14.85
CA VAL A 619 -26.65 -12.22 14.11
C VAL A 619 -25.30 -12.28 14.80
N PHE A 620 -24.76 -13.49 14.93
CA PHE A 620 -23.39 -13.78 15.30
C PHE A 620 -22.77 -14.70 14.25
N ASN A 621 -21.53 -14.43 13.88
CA ASN A 621 -20.78 -15.22 12.91
C ASN A 621 -19.39 -15.54 13.50
N LEU A 622 -18.96 -16.78 13.31
CA LEU A 622 -17.60 -17.20 13.61
C LEU A 622 -17.07 -17.97 12.39
N GLU A 623 -16.02 -17.46 11.75
CA GLU A 623 -15.43 -18.07 10.55
C GLU A 623 -13.92 -18.20 10.72
N TYR A 624 -13.40 -19.43 10.57
CA TYR A 624 -11.97 -19.69 10.48
C TYR A 624 -11.56 -19.93 9.04
N THR A 625 -10.68 -19.10 8.51
CA THR A 625 -10.14 -19.21 7.14
C THR A 625 -8.69 -19.67 7.17
N PHE A 626 -8.36 -20.70 6.38
CA PHE A 626 -7.04 -21.32 6.33
C PHE A 626 -6.57 -21.58 4.89
N PRO A 627 -5.26 -21.53 4.61
CA PRO A 627 -4.75 -21.71 3.25
C PRO A 627 -4.87 -23.18 2.81
N ILE A 628 -5.26 -23.41 1.56
CA ILE A 628 -5.20 -24.73 0.90
C ILE A 628 -3.99 -24.75 -0.04
N ILE A 629 -3.99 -23.92 -1.07
CA ILE A 629 -2.91 -23.81 -2.06
C ILE A 629 -2.98 -22.47 -2.79
N GLY A 630 -1.84 -21.80 -3.00
CA GLY A 630 -1.83 -20.48 -3.64
C GLY A 630 -2.83 -19.53 -2.94
N ASP A 631 -3.70 -18.90 -3.71
CA ASP A 631 -4.76 -17.99 -3.21
C ASP A 631 -6.12 -18.68 -2.96
N LEU A 632 -6.14 -20.02 -2.96
CA LEU A 632 -7.29 -20.82 -2.55
C LEU A 632 -7.23 -21.09 -1.04
N PHE A 633 -8.30 -20.71 -0.35
CA PHE A 633 -8.47 -20.92 1.10
C PHE A 633 -9.72 -21.75 1.36
N GLY A 634 -9.66 -22.53 2.43
CA GLY A 634 -10.81 -23.17 3.03
C GLY A 634 -11.37 -22.28 4.15
N ALA A 635 -12.67 -22.37 4.37
CA ALA A 635 -13.36 -21.75 5.49
C ALA A 635 -14.21 -22.80 6.21
N VAL A 636 -14.22 -22.75 7.53
CA VAL A 636 -15.21 -23.43 8.37
C VAL A 636 -15.87 -22.40 9.26
N PHE A 637 -17.16 -22.51 9.46
CA PHE A 637 -17.91 -21.47 10.15
C PHE A 637 -19.10 -22.00 10.95
N THR A 638 -19.52 -21.17 11.91
CA THR A 638 -20.81 -21.29 12.55
C THR A 638 -21.48 -19.92 12.63
N ASP A 639 -22.79 -19.91 12.41
CA ASP A 639 -23.62 -18.71 12.49
C ASP A 639 -24.76 -18.94 13.48
N ALA A 640 -25.21 -17.87 14.11
CA ALA A 640 -26.40 -17.88 14.96
C ALA A 640 -27.18 -16.58 14.72
N GLY A 641 -28.50 -16.63 14.57
CA GLY A 641 -29.29 -15.42 14.44
C GLY A 641 -30.79 -15.62 14.56
N ASN A 642 -31.51 -14.52 14.78
CA ASN A 642 -32.97 -14.49 14.91
C ASN A 642 -33.57 -13.31 14.15
N VAL A 643 -34.89 -13.33 13.99
CA VAL A 643 -35.73 -12.20 13.58
C VAL A 643 -36.95 -12.23 14.48
N ILE A 644 -37.18 -11.14 15.21
CA ILE A 644 -38.22 -11.01 16.21
C ILE A 644 -39.28 -10.04 15.68
N SER A 645 -40.55 -10.47 15.71
CA SER A 645 -41.67 -9.70 15.14
C SER A 645 -41.90 -8.35 15.82
N ASP A 646 -41.68 -8.27 17.13
CA ASP A 646 -42.00 -7.12 17.98
C ASP A 646 -40.73 -6.67 18.73
N ALA A 647 -40.40 -5.38 18.61
CA ALA A 647 -39.25 -4.77 19.26
C ALA A 647 -39.23 -4.94 20.78
N ALA A 648 -40.38 -5.04 21.44
CA ALA A 648 -40.49 -5.22 22.90
C ALA A 648 -39.89 -6.56 23.38
N ASN A 649 -39.81 -7.55 22.50
CA ASN A 649 -39.24 -8.87 22.78
C ASN A 649 -37.78 -9.00 22.30
N PHE A 650 -37.09 -7.87 22.08
CA PHE A 650 -35.69 -7.89 21.65
C PHE A 650 -34.82 -8.71 22.61
N GLY A 651 -34.08 -9.66 22.05
CA GLY A 651 -33.23 -10.55 22.83
C GLY A 651 -32.64 -11.67 21.99
N LEU A 652 -32.11 -12.68 22.68
CA LEU A 652 -31.46 -13.86 22.10
C LEU A 652 -32.38 -15.09 22.06
N GLU A 653 -33.69 -14.89 22.11
CA GLU A 653 -34.68 -15.95 21.96
C GLU A 653 -34.82 -16.34 20.48
N ASP A 654 -35.39 -17.52 20.21
CA ASP A 654 -35.65 -18.03 18.87
C ASP A 654 -34.42 -18.13 17.91
N MET A 655 -33.22 -18.23 18.47
CA MET A 655 -31.98 -18.30 17.67
C MET A 655 -31.92 -19.54 16.77
N ARG A 656 -31.55 -19.31 15.51
CA ARG A 656 -31.35 -20.33 14.49
C ARG A 656 -29.88 -20.39 14.11
N TYR A 657 -29.40 -21.55 13.71
CA TYR A 657 -27.97 -21.82 13.61
C TYR A 657 -27.57 -22.30 12.23
N ALA A 658 -26.30 -22.07 11.90
CA ALA A 658 -25.62 -22.71 10.79
C ALA A 658 -24.29 -23.30 11.27
N ILE A 659 -23.95 -24.49 10.76
CA ILE A 659 -22.59 -25.03 10.78
C ILE A 659 -22.23 -25.31 9.32
N GLY A 660 -21.08 -24.83 8.86
CA GLY A 660 -20.78 -24.93 7.45
C GLY A 660 -19.30 -24.89 7.11
N ALA A 661 -19.05 -25.12 5.84
CA ALA A 661 -17.74 -25.04 5.24
C ALA A 661 -17.83 -24.34 3.89
N GLY A 662 -16.72 -23.77 3.46
CA GLY A 662 -16.66 -23.04 2.21
C GLY A 662 -15.26 -22.95 1.63
N LEU A 663 -15.22 -22.43 0.41
CA LEU A 663 -14.01 -22.12 -0.33
C LEU A 663 -13.96 -20.61 -0.59
N ARG A 664 -12.75 -20.06 -0.54
CA ARG A 664 -12.46 -18.67 -0.89
C ARG A 664 -11.36 -18.64 -1.93
N TYR A 665 -11.54 -17.88 -3.00
CA TYR A 665 -10.45 -17.56 -3.93
C TYR A 665 -10.24 -16.05 -3.95
N ASN A 666 -9.13 -15.59 -3.39
CA ASN A 666 -8.86 -14.17 -3.26
C ASN A 666 -8.36 -13.60 -4.60
N LEU A 667 -9.15 -12.74 -5.23
CA LEU A 667 -8.73 -11.94 -6.38
C LEU A 667 -8.29 -10.54 -5.91
N PRO A 668 -7.49 -9.81 -6.71
CA PRO A 668 -7.17 -8.41 -6.43
C PRO A 668 -8.39 -7.50 -6.23
N ILE A 669 -9.54 -7.88 -6.81
CA ILE A 669 -10.79 -7.12 -6.80
C ILE A 669 -11.81 -7.61 -5.76
N GLY A 670 -11.48 -8.62 -4.94
CA GLY A 670 -12.38 -9.23 -3.96
C GLY A 670 -12.31 -10.76 -3.95
N SER A 671 -12.93 -11.40 -2.96
CA SER A 671 -12.91 -12.87 -2.84
C SER A 671 -14.10 -13.51 -3.56
N ILE A 672 -13.87 -14.57 -4.34
CA ILE A 672 -14.92 -15.51 -4.72
C ILE A 672 -15.23 -16.37 -3.50
N ARG A 673 -16.51 -16.57 -3.17
CA ARG A 673 -16.95 -17.37 -2.03
C ARG A 673 -17.95 -18.42 -2.47
N LEU A 674 -17.75 -19.65 -2.02
CA LEU A 674 -18.73 -20.74 -2.10
C LEU A 674 -18.88 -21.32 -0.70
N ASP A 675 -20.08 -21.24 -0.13
CA ASP A 675 -20.41 -21.72 1.20
C ASP A 675 -21.58 -22.71 1.15
N TYR A 676 -21.50 -23.76 1.97
CA TYR A 676 -22.65 -24.58 2.32
C TYR A 676 -22.87 -24.51 3.83
N GLY A 677 -24.04 -24.01 4.23
CA GLY A 677 -24.45 -23.97 5.63
C GLY A 677 -25.52 -25.02 5.92
N LEU A 678 -25.28 -25.85 6.93
CA LEU A 678 -26.23 -26.84 7.45
C LEU A 678 -26.98 -26.25 8.66
N ASN A 679 -28.30 -26.40 8.70
CA ASN A 679 -29.11 -26.13 9.88
C ASN A 679 -29.08 -27.38 10.79
N PRO A 680 -28.46 -27.33 11.98
CA PRO A 680 -28.36 -28.49 12.86
C PRO A 680 -29.70 -28.87 13.53
N SER A 681 -30.68 -27.97 13.51
CA SER A 681 -31.98 -28.15 14.15
C SER A 681 -33.11 -27.51 13.31
N PRO A 682 -33.42 -28.07 12.13
CA PRO A 682 -34.45 -27.51 11.26
C PRO A 682 -35.85 -27.70 11.89
N ARG A 683 -36.67 -26.65 11.85
CA ARG A 683 -38.09 -26.75 12.21
C ARG A 683 -38.91 -27.24 11.01
N ASN A 684 -40.15 -27.64 11.27
CA ASN A 684 -41.07 -28.02 10.19
C ASN A 684 -41.20 -26.88 9.16
N GLY A 685 -41.05 -27.19 7.87
CA GLY A 685 -41.08 -26.22 6.77
C GLY A 685 -39.74 -25.55 6.45
N GLU A 686 -38.67 -25.86 7.18
CA GLU A 686 -37.34 -25.30 6.91
C GLU A 686 -36.43 -26.26 6.14
N ALA A 687 -35.55 -25.67 5.33
CA ALA A 687 -34.53 -26.42 4.64
C ALA A 687 -33.47 -26.93 5.63
N GLN A 688 -32.90 -28.09 5.32
CA GLN A 688 -31.78 -28.67 6.07
C GLN A 688 -30.48 -27.86 5.90
N GLY A 689 -30.36 -27.06 4.84
CA GLY A 689 -29.21 -26.20 4.59
C GLY A 689 -29.35 -25.40 3.31
N ALA A 690 -28.37 -24.54 3.03
CA ALA A 690 -28.37 -23.68 1.85
C ALA A 690 -26.97 -23.52 1.26
N TRP A 691 -26.92 -23.40 -0.07
CA TRP A 691 -25.72 -23.00 -0.82
C TRP A 691 -25.71 -21.49 -1.00
N ASN A 692 -24.55 -20.88 -0.79
CA ASN A 692 -24.32 -19.47 -1.01
C ASN A 692 -23.08 -19.30 -1.87
N PHE A 693 -23.20 -18.56 -2.96
CA PHE A 693 -22.12 -18.28 -3.88
C PHE A 693 -22.10 -16.79 -4.21
N ALA A 694 -20.91 -16.20 -4.20
CA ALA A 694 -20.68 -14.81 -4.54
C ALA A 694 -19.34 -14.62 -5.27
N ILE A 695 -19.36 -13.85 -6.36
CA ILE A 695 -18.19 -13.37 -7.10
C ILE A 695 -18.25 -11.84 -7.19
N GLY A 696 -17.11 -11.20 -6.94
CA GLY A 696 -16.86 -9.81 -7.34
C GLY A 696 -17.12 -8.81 -6.21
N VAL A 697 -17.46 -7.58 -6.60
CA VAL A 697 -17.73 -6.45 -5.70
C VAL A 697 -19.11 -6.63 -5.07
N ALA A 698 -19.27 -7.63 -4.20
CA ALA A 698 -20.43 -7.79 -3.34
C ALA A 698 -19.99 -7.47 -1.90
N PHE A 699 -20.54 -6.39 -1.33
CA PHE A 699 -20.18 -5.87 -0.01
C PHE A 699 -20.88 -6.58 1.16
#